data_AF-A0A5C5BT01-F1
#
_entry.id   AF-A0A5C5BT01-F1
#
_cell.length_a   1.000
_cell.length_b   1.000
_cell.length_c   1.000
_cell.angle_alpha   90.00
_cell.angle_beta   90.00
_cell.angle_gamma   90.00
#
_symmetry.space_group_name_H-M   'P 1'
#
loop_
_entity.id
_entity.type
_entity.pdbx_description
1 polymer ?
#
loop_
_entity_poly.entity_id
_entity_poly.type
_entity_poly.pdbx_seq_one_letter_code
_entity_poly.pdbx_strand_id
1 'polypeptide(L)'
;MNCARRKLNASLALSFAFVLAVLACCFSFTEKAAAGEFEPNDAETDAIASPTSDFLDRTAPNDAFSDEGFSDIAEEFELEFYANEPDGGLEGPATSDSEDEATVQATTGLVPVPVSGQAQQTSARTMLKAINGLRSSVGAKGLAWDARLENVAIQRAAELSVLFSHTRPSGESCFSAFPSSLRGACGENIAYTSYPSNASTAFDMWKNSSGHYENMVSSFYNSVGVACFRTTSGASYWVQVFSGASGSGMTGAANDSSITATVHVQDSCVSGVSVEPPSITIGLNQTASLPRVTAFFNGKSDLGYELNGYVVYPSSLLTWRMANDNVAAFTSEKTIVGVTPGKTECTVKAPSSSVLSKTFKVNVAPAYRLWGADALKTMQSIVQTGFADGSCDTVILATMGGYWDALTSSSMAGLKNCPVLLTDKSSLSAEAARQIARLNAKTVLVAGGESAISNQVVSQIKKLPSSYPQLAAAPAVKRLAGKDAVGTALAIYDEGKGSWGTTAVIATAATFQDALSMSPYSYCSKAPIFLANPFTHELDTATKNAIRSGGFTRVVIAGGTAAISSSVEKTQLKGMKVVRLGGPTAYETSVAISEWCLGQGMQVADMGIATGTSYYDAITGSALCGKRNSVLVLVDDNYPVALDSFISKHASSVTNAFVFGGPAAISNDLFSKIGIALL
;
A
#
# COMPACT_ATOMS: atom_id res chain seq x y z
N MET A 1 20.99 32.18 -37.31
CA MET A 1 19.95 32.04 -36.26
C MET A 1 18.50 32.25 -36.71
N ASN A 2 18.17 32.92 -37.83
CA ASN A 2 16.78 33.33 -38.13
C ASN A 2 15.87 32.38 -38.95
N CYS A 3 16.32 31.18 -39.33
CA CYS A 3 15.46 30.24 -40.09
C CYS A 3 14.67 29.26 -39.20
N ALA A 4 15.23 28.82 -38.07
CA ALA A 4 14.61 27.81 -37.20
C ALA A 4 13.34 28.29 -36.47
N ARG A 5 13.28 29.57 -36.06
CA ARG A 5 12.16 30.12 -35.28
C ARG A 5 10.83 30.26 -36.04
N ARG A 6 10.80 30.11 -37.37
CA ARG A 6 9.55 30.18 -38.15
C ARG A 6 8.81 28.85 -38.33
N LYS A 7 9.43 27.69 -38.07
CA LYS A 7 8.75 26.38 -38.21
C LYS A 7 8.03 25.91 -36.93
N LEU A 8 8.44 26.36 -35.75
CA LEU A 8 7.82 25.93 -34.48
C LEU A 8 6.41 26.50 -34.29
N ASN A 9 6.19 27.78 -34.59
CA ASN A 9 4.91 28.45 -34.36
C ASN A 9 3.76 27.99 -35.28
N ALA A 10 4.07 27.31 -36.39
CA ALA A 10 3.05 26.78 -37.30
C ALA A 10 2.40 25.49 -36.76
N SER A 11 3.16 24.64 -36.07
CA SER A 11 2.66 23.35 -35.57
C SER A 11 1.78 23.48 -34.32
N LEU A 12 2.02 24.51 -33.49
CA LEU A 12 1.27 24.72 -32.24
C LEU A 12 -0.14 25.28 -32.48
N ALA A 13 -0.35 26.00 -33.60
CA ALA A 13 -1.64 26.58 -33.95
C ALA A 13 -2.67 25.54 -34.43
N LEU A 14 -2.21 24.43 -35.04
CA LEU A 14 -3.09 23.40 -35.58
C LEU A 14 -3.72 22.51 -34.49
N SER A 15 -2.97 22.22 -33.42
CA SER A 15 -3.46 21.38 -32.32
C SER A 15 -4.59 22.02 -31.51
N PHE A 16 -4.62 23.36 -31.39
CA PHE A 16 -5.68 24.06 -30.66
C PHE A 16 -7.02 24.11 -31.40
N ALA A 17 -7.02 24.05 -32.74
CA ALA A 17 -8.24 24.06 -33.54
C ALA A 17 -9.05 22.76 -33.42
N PHE A 18 -8.37 21.62 -33.21
CA PHE A 18 -9.03 20.31 -33.17
C PHE A 18 -9.76 20.04 -31.84
N VAL A 19 -9.26 20.58 -30.72
CA VAL A 19 -9.86 20.39 -29.39
C VAL A 19 -11.20 21.15 -29.25
N LEU A 20 -11.32 22.35 -29.84
CA LEU A 20 -12.60 23.09 -29.84
C LEU A 20 -13.69 22.43 -30.69
N ALA A 21 -13.32 21.68 -31.74
CA ALA A 21 -14.28 21.03 -32.63
C ALA A 21 -15.01 19.85 -31.95
N VAL A 22 -14.33 19.11 -31.06
CA VAL A 22 -14.92 17.94 -30.39
C VAL A 22 -15.90 18.36 -29.29
N LEU A 23 -15.60 19.43 -28.54
CA LEU A 23 -16.47 19.96 -27.48
C LEU A 23 -17.81 20.53 -28.00
N ALA A 24 -17.87 20.94 -29.28
CA ALA A 24 -19.10 21.45 -29.89
C ALA A 24 -20.14 20.35 -30.17
N CYS A 25 -19.75 19.08 -30.34
CA CYS A 25 -20.68 17.99 -30.67
C CYS A 25 -21.43 17.41 -29.46
N CYS A 26 -21.05 17.74 -28.22
CA CYS A 26 -21.69 17.19 -27.01
C CYS A 26 -22.88 18.03 -26.50
N PHE A 27 -23.15 19.20 -27.08
CA PHE A 27 -24.16 20.16 -26.58
C PHE A 27 -25.43 20.24 -27.44
N SER A 28 -25.83 19.15 -28.10
CA SER A 28 -26.99 19.13 -29.02
C SER A 28 -27.83 17.85 -28.97
N PHE A 29 -28.08 17.32 -27.76
CA PHE A 29 -28.99 16.17 -27.59
C PHE A 29 -29.85 16.15 -26.31
N THR A 30 -30.13 17.31 -25.70
CA THR A 30 -30.97 17.42 -24.49
C THR A 30 -32.01 18.54 -24.53
N GLU A 31 -32.74 18.70 -25.65
CA GLU A 31 -33.83 19.69 -25.72
C GLU A 31 -34.98 19.30 -26.67
N LYS A 32 -35.67 18.18 -26.41
CA LYS A 32 -36.95 17.84 -27.08
C LYS A 32 -37.82 16.75 -26.43
N ALA A 33 -38.35 16.99 -25.23
CA ALA A 33 -39.50 16.25 -24.67
C ALA A 33 -40.07 16.91 -23.39
N ALA A 34 -40.71 18.08 -23.50
CA ALA A 34 -41.32 18.76 -22.34
C ALA A 34 -42.55 19.59 -22.74
N ALA A 35 -43.69 18.92 -22.97
CA ALA A 35 -45.02 19.52 -23.07
C ALA A 35 -46.09 18.42 -22.94
N GLY A 36 -47.10 18.60 -22.08
CA GLY A 36 -48.21 17.65 -21.91
C GLY A 36 -48.59 17.44 -20.44
N GLU A 37 -49.53 18.24 -19.96
CA GLU A 37 -50.21 18.04 -18.66
C GLU A 37 -51.32 16.98 -18.80
N PHE A 38 -51.54 16.15 -17.77
CA PHE A 38 -52.89 15.85 -17.28
C PHE A 38 -52.89 15.24 -15.87
N GLU A 39 -54.04 15.30 -15.20
CA GLU A 39 -54.26 14.87 -13.81
C GLU A 39 -54.91 13.46 -13.70
N PRO A 40 -55.05 12.86 -12.49
CA PRO A 40 -54.98 11.41 -12.31
C PRO A 40 -56.33 10.66 -12.34
N ASN A 41 -56.29 9.33 -12.23
CA ASN A 41 -57.33 8.53 -11.59
C ASN A 41 -56.84 7.14 -11.14
N ASP A 42 -57.56 6.61 -10.15
CA ASP A 42 -57.40 5.37 -9.37
C ASP A 42 -57.21 4.05 -10.15
N ALA A 43 -56.46 3.08 -9.56
CA ALA A 43 -57.05 1.84 -9.00
C ALA A 43 -56.00 0.79 -8.50
N GLU A 44 -56.44 -0.01 -7.52
CA GLU A 44 -56.11 -1.39 -7.09
C GLU A 44 -55.08 -2.24 -7.90
N THR A 45 -54.25 -3.12 -7.32
CA THR A 45 -53.94 -3.60 -5.94
C THR A 45 -52.44 -4.06 -5.90
N ASP A 46 -51.81 -4.85 -4.99
CA ASP A 46 -52.21 -5.81 -3.92
C ASP A 46 -51.01 -6.08 -2.94
N ALA A 47 -51.03 -7.20 -2.20
CA ALA A 47 -49.87 -7.93 -1.64
C ALA A 47 -49.08 -7.29 -0.46
N ILE A 48 -49.82 -6.96 0.60
CA ILE A 48 -49.63 -7.32 2.02
C ILE A 48 -48.21 -7.73 2.50
N ALA A 49 -47.78 -7.12 3.62
CA ALA A 49 -46.49 -7.33 4.29
C ALA A 49 -46.38 -8.59 5.20
N SER A 50 -45.16 -8.87 5.67
CA SER A 50 -44.86 -9.85 6.73
C SER A 50 -43.83 -9.28 7.74
N PRO A 51 -44.06 -9.44 9.06
CA PRO A 51 -43.02 -9.18 10.06
C PRO A 51 -42.90 -10.22 11.20
N THR A 52 -41.64 -10.42 11.65
CA THR A 52 -41.20 -10.73 13.05
C THR A 52 -41.41 -12.13 13.69
N SER A 53 -40.60 -12.34 14.75
CA SER A 53 -40.60 -13.33 15.86
C SER A 53 -40.21 -14.80 15.59
N ASP A 54 -39.63 -15.55 16.55
CA ASP A 54 -38.59 -15.23 17.58
C ASP A 54 -37.92 -16.55 18.06
N PHE A 55 -36.95 -16.48 18.98
CA PHE A 55 -36.13 -17.59 19.54
C PHE A 55 -36.85 -18.51 20.57
N LEU A 56 -36.12 -19.59 20.98
CA LEU A 56 -36.39 -20.66 21.99
C LEU A 56 -36.78 -22.03 21.38
N ASP A 57 -36.38 -23.22 21.89
CA ASP A 57 -35.38 -23.67 22.90
C ASP A 57 -35.18 -25.21 22.74
N ARG A 58 -34.05 -25.79 23.20
CA ARG A 58 -33.75 -27.25 23.37
C ARG A 58 -33.59 -28.10 22.08
N THR A 59 -32.88 -29.25 22.04
CA THR A 59 -31.99 -29.98 22.99
C THR A 59 -31.02 -30.89 22.20
N ALA A 60 -29.90 -31.31 22.80
CA ALA A 60 -29.07 -32.42 22.29
C ALA A 60 -29.70 -33.81 22.59
N PRO A 61 -29.21 -34.90 21.97
CA PRO A 61 -28.18 -35.69 22.67
C PRO A 61 -27.03 -36.21 21.78
N ASN A 62 -26.07 -36.89 22.42
CA ASN A 62 -24.94 -37.57 21.81
C ASN A 62 -25.34 -38.89 21.13
N ASP A 63 -24.45 -39.46 20.32
CA ASP A 63 -24.14 -40.89 20.35
C ASP A 63 -22.64 -41.13 20.05
N ALA A 64 -22.13 -42.34 20.29
CA ALA A 64 -20.69 -42.67 20.30
C ALA A 64 -20.36 -43.98 19.54
N PHE A 65 -19.19 -44.58 19.84
CA PHE A 65 -18.59 -45.81 19.27
C PHE A 65 -17.97 -45.64 17.86
N SER A 66 -16.86 -46.32 17.51
CA SER A 66 -15.81 -46.98 18.33
C SER A 66 -14.59 -47.31 17.46
N ASP A 67 -13.45 -47.65 18.07
CA ASP A 67 -12.28 -48.22 17.37
C ASP A 67 -12.60 -49.53 16.63
N GLU A 68 -11.95 -49.74 15.48
CA GLU A 68 -11.06 -50.90 15.27
C GLU A 68 -9.86 -50.42 14.43
N GLY A 69 -8.68 -51.03 14.62
CA GLY A 69 -7.46 -50.68 13.91
C GLY A 69 -6.75 -51.92 13.35
N PHE A 70 -6.00 -51.74 12.27
CA PHE A 70 -5.13 -52.77 11.69
C PHE A 70 -3.77 -52.18 11.29
N SER A 71 -2.75 -53.03 11.30
CA SER A 71 -1.34 -52.67 11.12
C SER A 71 -0.83 -52.84 9.68
N ASP A 72 0.42 -52.39 9.51
CA ASP A 72 1.43 -52.88 8.55
C ASP A 72 1.65 -52.14 7.21
N ILE A 73 2.68 -51.29 7.26
CA ILE A 73 3.75 -51.06 6.26
C ILE A 73 3.40 -51.04 4.76
N ALA A 74 3.42 -49.83 4.20
CA ALA A 74 3.86 -49.54 2.84
C ALA A 74 4.76 -48.29 2.83
N GLU A 75 5.85 -48.30 2.05
CA GLU A 75 6.59 -47.08 1.69
C GLU A 75 5.85 -46.39 0.55
N GLU A 76 5.12 -45.31 0.82
CA GLU A 76 4.52 -44.48 -0.23
C GLU A 76 5.42 -43.30 -0.61
N PHE A 77 5.52 -43.05 -1.91
CA PHE A 77 6.36 -42.00 -2.49
C PHE A 77 5.45 -40.82 -2.86
N GLU A 78 5.19 -39.92 -1.91
CA GLU A 78 4.23 -38.83 -2.10
C GLU A 78 4.66 -37.83 -3.19
N LEU A 79 3.67 -37.33 -3.93
CA LEU A 79 3.76 -36.14 -4.76
C LEU A 79 3.10 -34.99 -4.00
N GLU A 80 3.88 -34.01 -3.55
CA GLU A 80 3.37 -32.88 -2.78
C GLU A 80 2.34 -32.05 -3.58
N PHE A 81 1.07 -32.15 -3.18
CA PHE A 81 0.00 -31.25 -3.62
C PHE A 81 -0.43 -30.35 -2.46
N TYR A 82 0.02 -29.09 -2.46
CA TYR A 82 -0.37 -28.12 -1.43
C TYR A 82 -1.86 -27.76 -1.52
N ALA A 83 -2.59 -28.03 -0.43
CA ALA A 83 -3.90 -27.47 -0.14
C ALA A 83 -3.77 -26.44 0.99
N ASN A 84 -4.50 -25.32 0.90
CA ASN A 84 -4.54 -24.27 1.92
C ASN A 84 -5.88 -24.28 2.64
N GLU A 85 -5.87 -24.31 3.97
CA GLU A 85 -6.90 -23.73 4.84
C GLU A 85 -6.20 -23.10 6.06
N PRO A 86 -6.77 -22.07 6.72
CA PRO A 86 -6.08 -21.30 7.75
C PRO A 86 -6.48 -21.66 9.20
N ASP A 87 -5.61 -21.34 10.15
CA ASP A 87 -6.02 -21.06 11.54
C ASP A 87 -5.20 -19.89 12.12
N GLY A 88 -5.68 -19.27 13.20
CA GLY A 88 -5.17 -17.98 13.70
C GLY A 88 -4.72 -18.01 15.16
N GLY A 89 -3.61 -17.31 15.44
CA GLY A 89 -3.13 -17.04 16.80
C GLY A 89 -2.27 -15.78 16.83
N LEU A 90 -2.47 -14.92 17.82
CA LEU A 90 -1.72 -13.67 18.00
C LEU A 90 -0.86 -13.75 19.25
N GLU A 91 0.46 -13.88 19.09
CA GLU A 91 1.44 -13.61 20.15
C GLU A 91 2.55 -12.67 19.65
N GLY A 92 3.30 -12.09 20.61
CA GLY A 92 4.17 -10.94 20.39
C GLY A 92 5.56 -11.23 19.79
N PRO A 93 6.36 -10.18 19.55
CA PRO A 93 7.67 -10.32 18.92
C PRO A 93 8.68 -11.03 19.82
N ALA A 94 9.08 -12.24 19.43
CA ALA A 94 10.23 -12.94 19.98
C ALA A 94 11.54 -12.21 19.60
N THR A 95 12.56 -12.33 20.45
CA THR A 95 13.90 -11.74 20.23
C THR A 95 15.00 -12.73 20.63
N SER A 96 16.24 -12.41 20.27
CA SER A 96 17.51 -13.12 20.50
C SER A 96 17.78 -14.42 19.72
N ASP A 97 18.75 -14.27 18.80
CA ASP A 97 20.00 -15.03 18.68
C ASP A 97 20.06 -16.42 18.01
N SER A 98 20.84 -16.43 16.92
CA SER A 98 21.67 -17.53 16.38
C SER A 98 20.98 -18.87 16.08
N GLU A 99 20.54 -19.00 14.83
CA GLU A 99 20.68 -20.26 14.09
C GLU A 99 21.69 -20.03 12.93
N ASP A 100 22.44 -21.07 12.56
CA ASP A 100 23.54 -20.98 11.59
C ASP A 100 23.08 -20.51 10.20
N GLU A 101 23.93 -19.78 9.48
CA GLU A 101 23.78 -19.62 8.03
C GLU A 101 24.10 -20.95 7.33
N ALA A 102 23.13 -21.87 7.37
CA ALA A 102 23.08 -23.01 6.47
C ALA A 102 23.10 -22.49 5.03
N THR A 103 24.26 -22.52 4.40
CA THR A 103 24.42 -22.12 3.01
C THR A 103 23.63 -23.08 2.13
N VAL A 104 22.39 -22.70 1.79
CA VAL A 104 21.58 -23.37 0.78
C VAL A 104 22.31 -23.26 -0.55
N GLN A 105 23.16 -24.25 -0.83
CA GLN A 105 23.77 -24.43 -2.13
C GLN A 105 22.66 -24.80 -3.10
N ALA A 106 22.67 -24.22 -4.30
CA ALA A 106 21.77 -24.61 -5.38
C ALA A 106 22.02 -26.08 -5.75
N THR A 107 21.11 -26.97 -5.34
CA THR A 107 21.39 -28.41 -5.28
C THR A 107 21.30 -29.17 -6.60
N THR A 108 20.72 -28.58 -7.66
CA THR A 108 20.38 -29.33 -8.89
C THR A 108 20.72 -28.66 -10.22
N GLY A 109 20.93 -27.34 -10.27
CA GLY A 109 21.03 -26.61 -11.55
C GLY A 109 19.70 -26.58 -12.34
N LEU A 110 18.59 -26.89 -11.66
CA LEU A 110 17.24 -26.89 -12.21
C LEU A 110 16.42 -25.77 -11.57
N VAL A 111 15.45 -25.27 -12.32
CA VAL A 111 14.49 -24.24 -11.92
C VAL A 111 13.09 -24.85 -11.99
N PRO A 112 12.32 -24.87 -10.88
CA PRO A 112 10.92 -25.26 -10.92
C PRO A 112 10.10 -24.20 -11.64
N VAL A 113 9.26 -24.63 -12.59
CA VAL A 113 8.35 -23.82 -13.38
C VAL A 113 6.93 -24.36 -13.18
N PRO A 114 6.06 -23.67 -12.43
CA PRO A 114 4.66 -24.06 -12.32
C PRO A 114 3.94 -23.83 -13.66
N VAL A 115 3.39 -24.88 -14.25
CA VAL A 115 2.53 -24.81 -15.44
C VAL A 115 1.10 -25.21 -15.12
N SER A 116 0.15 -24.33 -15.42
CA SER A 116 -1.28 -24.56 -15.17
C SER A 116 -2.02 -24.95 -16.46
N GLY A 117 -2.89 -25.95 -16.35
CA GLY A 117 -3.68 -26.48 -17.45
C GLY A 117 -4.78 -27.41 -16.94
N GLN A 118 -5.55 -28.01 -17.84
CA GLN A 118 -6.52 -29.05 -17.51
C GLN A 118 -5.91 -30.43 -17.74
N ALA A 119 -6.08 -31.33 -16.77
CA ALA A 119 -6.02 -32.76 -17.04
C ALA A 119 -7.17 -33.13 -17.99
N GLN A 120 -7.01 -34.17 -18.81
CA GLN A 120 -8.05 -34.69 -19.70
C GLN A 120 -8.09 -36.23 -19.62
N GLN A 121 -8.03 -36.77 -18.40
CA GLN A 121 -7.92 -38.21 -18.15
C GLN A 121 -9.10 -38.99 -18.69
N THR A 122 -10.33 -38.47 -18.68
CA THR A 122 -11.49 -39.20 -19.24
C THR A 122 -11.30 -39.44 -20.72
N SER A 123 -10.83 -38.43 -21.47
CA SER A 123 -10.53 -38.60 -22.89
C SER A 123 -9.34 -39.55 -23.09
N ALA A 124 -8.24 -39.36 -22.35
CA ALA A 124 -7.04 -40.18 -22.48
C ALA A 124 -7.26 -41.67 -22.15
N ARG A 125 -8.07 -41.99 -21.14
CA ARG A 125 -8.42 -43.38 -20.78
C ARG A 125 -9.22 -44.10 -21.86
N THR A 126 -9.95 -43.39 -22.75
CA THR A 126 -10.60 -44.03 -23.92
C THR A 126 -9.60 -44.61 -24.94
N MET A 127 -8.36 -44.09 -24.97
CA MET A 127 -7.34 -44.44 -25.96
C MET A 127 -7.01 -45.95 -25.95
N LEU A 128 -7.09 -46.61 -24.80
CA LEU A 128 -6.81 -48.04 -24.64
C LEU A 128 -7.64 -48.91 -25.60
N LYS A 129 -8.91 -48.55 -25.82
CA LYS A 129 -9.81 -49.27 -26.73
C LYS A 129 -9.37 -49.13 -28.19
N ALA A 130 -8.93 -47.93 -28.59
CA ALA A 130 -8.45 -47.67 -29.93
C ALA A 130 -7.11 -48.38 -30.20
N ILE A 131 -6.16 -48.31 -29.26
CA ILE A 131 -4.86 -49.00 -29.32
C ILE A 131 -5.06 -50.51 -29.44
N ASN A 132 -5.89 -51.11 -28.58
CA ASN A 132 -6.13 -52.56 -28.63
C ASN A 132 -6.93 -52.99 -29.87
N GLY A 133 -7.79 -52.13 -30.42
CA GLY A 133 -8.42 -52.35 -31.73
C GLY A 133 -7.40 -52.39 -32.87
N LEU A 134 -6.46 -51.44 -32.92
CA LEU A 134 -5.36 -51.44 -33.90
C LEU A 134 -4.46 -52.68 -33.74
N ARG A 135 -4.03 -53.01 -32.51
CA ARG A 135 -3.18 -54.17 -32.24
C ARG A 135 -3.85 -55.48 -32.69
N SER A 136 -5.13 -55.66 -32.38
CA SER A 136 -5.93 -56.78 -32.86
C SER A 136 -5.96 -56.89 -34.39
N SER A 137 -6.10 -55.76 -35.11
CA SER A 137 -6.13 -55.73 -36.58
C SER A 137 -4.82 -56.17 -37.26
N VAL A 138 -3.70 -56.22 -36.53
CA VAL A 138 -2.40 -56.73 -37.00
C VAL A 138 -1.94 -58.00 -36.26
N GLY A 139 -2.81 -58.63 -35.48
CA GLY A 139 -2.50 -59.85 -34.72
C GLY A 139 -1.63 -59.65 -33.47
N ALA A 140 -1.39 -58.41 -33.04
CA ALA A 140 -0.62 -58.10 -31.84
C ALA A 140 -1.48 -58.24 -30.57
N LYS A 141 -0.89 -58.83 -29.51
CA LYS A 141 -1.51 -58.97 -28.18
C LYS A 141 -1.91 -57.60 -27.62
N GLY A 142 -3.14 -57.47 -27.13
CA GLY A 142 -3.62 -56.25 -26.46
C GLY A 142 -2.83 -55.89 -25.20
N LEU A 143 -2.74 -54.59 -24.92
CA LEU A 143 -2.09 -54.02 -23.75
C LEU A 143 -3.07 -53.86 -22.58
N ALA A 144 -2.55 -53.94 -21.36
CA ALA A 144 -3.25 -53.49 -20.15
C ALA A 144 -2.96 -51.99 -19.89
N TRP A 145 -3.84 -51.31 -19.15
CA TRP A 145 -3.50 -50.00 -18.59
C TRP A 145 -2.50 -50.17 -17.43
N ASP A 146 -1.67 -49.17 -17.19
CA ASP A 146 -0.87 -49.07 -15.96
C ASP A 146 -0.92 -47.65 -15.40
N ALA A 147 -1.38 -47.51 -14.15
CA ALA A 147 -1.52 -46.23 -13.47
C ALA A 147 -0.16 -45.54 -13.24
N ARG A 148 0.93 -46.29 -13.12
CA ARG A 148 2.28 -45.72 -12.99
C ARG A 148 2.73 -45.13 -14.33
N LEU A 149 2.40 -45.78 -15.44
CA LEU A 149 2.61 -45.20 -16.79
C LEU A 149 1.67 -44.02 -17.06
N GLU A 150 0.46 -44.00 -16.49
CA GLU A 150 -0.43 -42.83 -16.55
C GLU A 150 0.18 -41.63 -15.81
N ASN A 151 0.76 -41.83 -14.63
CA ASN A 151 1.48 -40.77 -13.90
C ASN A 151 2.70 -40.26 -14.70
N VAL A 152 3.48 -41.15 -15.32
CA VAL A 152 4.56 -40.77 -16.26
C VAL A 152 4.00 -39.96 -17.43
N ALA A 153 2.89 -40.38 -18.04
CA ALA A 153 2.25 -39.67 -19.14
C ALA A 153 1.78 -38.27 -18.72
N ILE A 154 1.22 -38.11 -17.51
CA ILE A 154 0.76 -36.82 -16.98
C ILE A 154 1.94 -35.87 -16.78
N GLN A 155 3.01 -36.32 -16.12
CA GLN A 155 4.24 -35.54 -15.95
C GLN A 155 4.80 -35.11 -17.31
N ARG A 156 4.93 -36.06 -18.24
CA ARG A 156 5.46 -35.80 -19.58
C ARG A 156 4.56 -34.86 -20.39
N ALA A 157 3.24 -34.96 -20.30
CA ALA A 157 2.32 -34.04 -20.98
C ALA A 157 2.44 -32.59 -20.47
N ALA A 158 2.67 -32.40 -19.15
CA ALA A 158 2.97 -31.09 -18.58
C ALA A 158 4.37 -30.58 -19.02
N GLU A 159 5.40 -31.43 -18.97
CA GLU A 159 6.75 -31.10 -19.47
C GLU A 159 6.76 -30.70 -20.95
N LEU A 160 5.97 -31.37 -21.81
CA LEU A 160 5.83 -31.05 -23.22
C LEU A 160 5.20 -29.67 -23.49
N SER A 161 4.41 -29.15 -22.54
CA SER A 161 3.86 -27.79 -22.61
C SER A 161 4.91 -26.69 -22.41
N VAL A 162 6.07 -27.07 -21.85
CA VAL A 162 7.26 -26.22 -21.73
C VAL A 162 8.21 -26.51 -22.90
N LEU A 163 8.52 -27.79 -23.17
CA LEU A 163 9.40 -28.19 -24.27
C LEU A 163 8.85 -29.44 -24.99
N PHE A 164 8.32 -29.25 -26.21
CA PHE A 164 7.84 -30.37 -27.03
C PHE A 164 9.02 -31.18 -27.63
N SER A 165 9.55 -32.12 -26.84
CA SER A 165 10.68 -32.98 -27.20
C SER A 165 10.67 -34.30 -26.42
N HIS A 166 11.37 -35.31 -26.94
CA HIS A 166 11.76 -36.52 -26.21
C HIS A 166 12.92 -36.29 -25.22
N THR A 167 13.60 -35.14 -25.32
CA THR A 167 14.42 -34.58 -24.22
C THR A 167 13.48 -33.85 -23.25
N ARG A 168 13.58 -34.14 -21.95
CA ARG A 168 12.83 -33.47 -20.88
C ARG A 168 13.37 -32.03 -20.68
N PRO A 169 12.58 -31.09 -20.10
CA PRO A 169 13.06 -29.74 -19.81
C PRO A 169 14.28 -29.68 -18.86
N SER A 170 14.54 -30.75 -18.09
CA SER A 170 15.76 -30.94 -17.28
C SER A 170 17.01 -31.31 -18.11
N GLY A 171 16.87 -31.55 -19.41
CA GLY A 171 17.91 -32.09 -20.30
C GLY A 171 18.08 -33.61 -20.25
N GLU A 172 17.30 -34.31 -19.41
CA GLU A 172 17.30 -35.77 -19.35
C GLU A 172 16.51 -36.40 -20.52
N SER A 173 16.76 -37.67 -20.81
CA SER A 173 15.88 -38.46 -21.70
C SER A 173 14.48 -38.64 -21.08
N CYS A 174 13.42 -38.64 -21.89
CA CYS A 174 12.05 -38.95 -21.45
C CYS A 174 11.94 -40.26 -20.65
N PHE A 175 12.79 -41.25 -20.96
CA PHE A 175 12.84 -42.52 -20.23
C PHE A 175 13.30 -42.40 -18.76
N SER A 176 13.87 -41.27 -18.34
CA SER A 176 14.21 -41.04 -16.92
C SER A 176 12.99 -40.76 -16.05
N ALA A 177 11.85 -40.35 -16.63
CA ALA A 177 10.59 -40.17 -15.89
C ALA A 177 9.95 -41.50 -15.47
N PHE A 178 10.27 -42.61 -16.13
CA PHE A 178 9.69 -43.92 -15.82
C PHE A 178 10.24 -44.46 -14.48
N PRO A 179 9.43 -45.12 -13.64
CA PRO A 179 9.93 -45.98 -12.56
C PRO A 179 10.93 -47.03 -13.08
N SER A 180 11.96 -47.35 -12.30
CA SER A 180 13.02 -48.30 -12.69
C SER A 180 12.47 -49.67 -13.12
N SER A 181 11.43 -50.14 -12.42
CA SER A 181 10.68 -51.37 -12.70
C SER A 181 9.95 -51.39 -14.07
N LEU A 182 9.83 -50.25 -14.75
CA LEU A 182 9.14 -50.11 -16.03
C LEU A 182 10.07 -49.79 -17.21
N ARG A 183 11.34 -49.46 -16.96
CA ARG A 183 12.34 -49.06 -17.98
C ARG A 183 12.88 -50.21 -18.84
N GLY A 184 12.74 -51.48 -18.40
CA GLY A 184 13.42 -52.63 -19.03
C GLY A 184 13.10 -52.85 -20.51
N ALA A 185 11.88 -52.47 -20.93
CA ALA A 185 11.53 -52.23 -22.33
C ALA A 185 10.43 -51.18 -22.32
N CYS A 186 10.71 -49.97 -22.81
CA CYS A 186 9.76 -48.85 -22.78
C CYS A 186 9.77 -48.04 -24.09
N GLY A 187 8.75 -47.21 -24.28
CA GLY A 187 8.58 -46.35 -25.46
C GLY A 187 7.69 -45.16 -25.14
N GLU A 188 7.86 -44.06 -25.89
CA GLU A 188 7.06 -42.84 -25.77
C GLU A 188 6.62 -42.39 -27.18
N ASN A 189 5.35 -42.06 -27.35
CA ASN A 189 4.88 -41.25 -28.48
C ASN A 189 4.29 -39.94 -27.96
N ILE A 190 4.58 -38.84 -28.65
CA ILE A 190 4.13 -37.50 -28.27
C ILE A 190 3.29 -36.89 -29.41
N ALA A 191 2.29 -36.06 -29.09
CA ALA A 191 1.50 -35.33 -30.07
C ALA A 191 1.05 -33.98 -29.51
N TYR A 192 0.87 -33.00 -30.39
CA TYR A 192 0.52 -31.62 -30.05
C TYR A 192 -0.52 -31.06 -31.01
N THR A 193 -1.51 -30.35 -30.47
CA THR A 193 -2.39 -29.47 -31.25
C THR A 193 -2.43 -28.08 -30.61
N SER A 194 -2.35 -27.03 -31.43
CA SER A 194 -2.45 -25.63 -30.97
C SER A 194 -3.86 -25.22 -30.52
N TYR A 195 -4.84 -26.12 -30.66
CA TYR A 195 -6.24 -25.97 -30.29
C TYR A 195 -6.71 -27.19 -29.47
N PRO A 196 -7.88 -27.13 -28.80
CA PRO A 196 -8.42 -28.25 -28.03
C PRO A 196 -8.68 -29.48 -28.91
N SER A 197 -8.01 -30.58 -28.60
CA SER A 197 -8.20 -31.87 -29.28
C SER A 197 -8.68 -32.96 -28.32
N ASN A 198 -9.06 -34.10 -28.90
CA ASN A 198 -9.55 -35.29 -28.19
C ASN A 198 -8.73 -36.54 -28.59
N ALA A 199 -8.98 -37.66 -27.89
CA ALA A 199 -8.24 -38.89 -28.08
C ALA A 199 -8.19 -39.42 -29.52
N SER A 200 -9.26 -39.28 -30.32
CA SER A 200 -9.25 -39.75 -31.72
C SER A 200 -8.25 -38.96 -32.57
N THR A 201 -8.15 -37.64 -32.36
CA THR A 201 -7.20 -36.79 -33.08
C THR A 201 -5.76 -37.21 -32.80
N ALA A 202 -5.41 -37.40 -31.53
CA ALA A 202 -4.07 -37.86 -31.13
C ALA A 202 -3.78 -39.30 -31.60
N PHE A 203 -4.77 -40.19 -31.54
CA PHE A 203 -4.67 -41.56 -32.04
C PHE A 203 -4.32 -41.60 -33.53
N ASP A 204 -5.02 -40.84 -34.37
CA ASP A 204 -4.77 -40.80 -35.81
C ASP A 204 -3.42 -40.11 -36.13
N MET A 205 -2.99 -39.12 -35.34
CA MET A 205 -1.64 -38.53 -35.46
C MET A 205 -0.53 -39.54 -35.17
N TRP A 206 -0.70 -40.41 -34.16
CA TRP A 206 0.27 -41.46 -33.86
C TRP A 206 0.22 -42.61 -34.88
N LYS A 207 -0.98 -43.06 -35.25
CA LYS A 207 -1.18 -44.15 -36.22
C LYS A 207 -0.64 -43.82 -37.61
N ASN A 208 -0.66 -42.54 -38.03
CA ASN A 208 -0.18 -42.11 -39.35
C ASN A 208 1.31 -41.72 -39.38
N SER A 209 2.09 -42.05 -38.33
CA SER A 209 3.54 -41.85 -38.27
C SER A 209 4.24 -43.19 -38.02
N SER A 210 5.26 -43.55 -38.81
CA SER A 210 5.85 -44.91 -38.80
C SER A 210 6.37 -45.32 -37.42
N GLY A 211 7.32 -44.59 -36.84
CA GLY A 211 7.89 -44.93 -35.52
C GLY A 211 6.86 -44.89 -34.39
N HIS A 212 5.85 -44.02 -34.49
CA HIS A 212 4.74 -43.99 -33.54
C HIS A 212 3.83 -45.23 -33.67
N TYR A 213 3.50 -45.64 -34.90
CA TYR A 213 2.75 -46.84 -35.22
C TYR A 213 3.49 -48.12 -34.79
N GLU A 214 4.80 -48.19 -35.05
CA GLU A 214 5.69 -49.27 -34.64
C GLU A 214 5.65 -49.48 -33.12
N ASN A 215 5.74 -48.39 -32.32
CA ASN A 215 5.51 -48.45 -30.87
C ASN A 215 4.10 -48.97 -30.51
N MET A 216 3.06 -48.51 -31.20
CA MET A 216 1.67 -48.92 -30.92
C MET A 216 1.41 -50.41 -31.21
N VAL A 217 2.09 -51.02 -32.20
CA VAL A 217 1.91 -52.43 -32.57
C VAL A 217 2.98 -53.37 -32.01
N SER A 218 4.06 -52.84 -31.45
CA SER A 218 5.20 -53.58 -30.88
C SER A 218 4.78 -54.71 -29.94
N SER A 219 5.35 -55.90 -30.16
CA SER A 219 5.17 -57.09 -29.32
C SER A 219 5.99 -57.05 -28.01
N PHE A 220 6.93 -56.11 -27.87
CA PHE A 220 7.74 -55.96 -26.65
C PHE A 220 6.97 -55.33 -25.47
N TYR A 221 5.83 -54.70 -25.74
CA TYR A 221 5.02 -54.01 -24.72
C TYR A 221 3.83 -54.87 -24.26
N ASN A 222 3.57 -54.86 -22.95
CA ASN A 222 2.41 -55.49 -22.31
C ASN A 222 1.47 -54.46 -21.65
N SER A 223 1.94 -53.24 -21.40
CA SER A 223 1.17 -52.16 -20.77
C SER A 223 1.35 -50.80 -21.45
N VAL A 224 0.37 -49.91 -21.21
CA VAL A 224 0.36 -48.51 -21.67
C VAL A 224 -0.25 -47.60 -20.61
N GLY A 225 0.24 -46.36 -20.53
CA GLY A 225 -0.44 -45.23 -19.91
C GLY A 225 -0.57 -44.09 -20.92
N VAL A 226 -1.68 -43.36 -20.88
CA VAL A 226 -1.96 -42.24 -21.81
C VAL A 226 -2.48 -41.05 -21.03
N ALA A 227 -2.01 -39.85 -21.36
CA ALA A 227 -2.47 -38.60 -20.77
C ALA A 227 -2.61 -37.49 -21.81
N CYS A 228 -3.36 -36.45 -21.43
CA CYS A 228 -3.42 -35.18 -22.12
C CYS A 228 -3.43 -34.04 -21.10
N PHE A 229 -2.56 -33.05 -21.34
CA PHE A 229 -2.51 -31.79 -20.62
C PHE A 229 -2.93 -30.67 -21.58
N ARG A 230 -3.99 -29.93 -21.25
CA ARG A 230 -4.45 -28.79 -22.06
C ARG A 230 -4.10 -27.48 -21.39
N THR A 231 -3.29 -26.63 -22.02
CA THR A 231 -2.94 -25.31 -21.49
C THR A 231 -4.14 -24.38 -21.44
N THR A 232 -4.06 -23.31 -20.66
CA THR A 232 -5.08 -22.24 -20.59
C THR A 232 -5.36 -21.56 -21.94
N SER A 233 -4.39 -21.60 -22.88
CA SER A 233 -4.56 -21.18 -24.28
C SER A 233 -5.34 -22.17 -25.17
N GLY A 234 -5.73 -23.33 -24.64
CA GLY A 234 -6.47 -24.38 -25.34
C GLY A 234 -5.60 -25.42 -26.07
N ALA A 235 -4.30 -25.19 -26.22
CA ALA A 235 -3.40 -26.15 -26.85
C ALA A 235 -3.31 -27.45 -26.03
N SER A 236 -3.34 -28.60 -26.70
CA SER A 236 -3.41 -29.93 -26.06
C SER A 236 -2.16 -30.76 -26.37
N TYR A 237 -1.50 -31.21 -25.31
CA TYR A 237 -0.27 -32.01 -25.34
C TYR A 237 -0.60 -33.44 -24.92
N TRP A 238 -0.44 -34.38 -25.84
CA TRP A 238 -0.77 -35.79 -25.69
C TRP A 238 0.48 -36.64 -25.55
N VAL A 239 0.45 -37.59 -24.62
CA VAL A 239 1.51 -38.59 -24.41
C VAL A 239 0.88 -39.97 -24.30
N GLN A 240 1.45 -40.95 -24.99
CA GLN A 240 1.29 -42.36 -24.64
C GLN A 240 2.67 -42.97 -24.38
N VAL A 241 2.79 -43.70 -23.28
CA VAL A 241 4.01 -44.38 -22.86
C VAL A 241 3.75 -45.86 -22.60
N PHE A 242 4.70 -46.69 -22.99
CA PHE A 242 4.58 -48.14 -23.02
C PHE A 242 5.59 -48.82 -22.11
N SER A 243 5.26 -49.99 -21.57
CA SER A 243 6.23 -50.87 -20.92
C SER A 243 6.01 -52.35 -21.26
N GLY A 244 7.11 -53.12 -21.25
CA GLY A 244 7.09 -54.58 -21.29
C GLY A 244 6.57 -55.23 -20.00
N ALA A 245 6.45 -54.47 -18.90
CA ALA A 245 5.84 -54.94 -17.66
C ALA A 245 4.32 -55.15 -17.78
N SER A 246 3.77 -56.05 -16.95
CA SER A 246 2.32 -56.21 -16.78
C SER A 246 1.69 -54.96 -16.17
N GLY A 247 0.56 -54.53 -16.74
CA GLY A 247 -0.13 -53.31 -16.32
C GLY A 247 -0.93 -53.47 -15.03
N SER A 248 -0.89 -52.46 -14.15
CA SER A 248 -1.62 -52.41 -12.87
C SER A 248 -3.14 -52.19 -13.00
N GLY A 249 -3.65 -51.88 -14.19
CA GLY A 249 -5.01 -51.35 -14.38
C GLY A 249 -5.12 -49.84 -14.13
N MET A 250 -6.31 -49.29 -14.37
CA MET A 250 -6.66 -47.90 -14.05
C MET A 250 -7.00 -47.77 -12.57
N THR A 251 -6.50 -46.73 -11.90
CA THR A 251 -6.81 -46.41 -10.50
C THR A 251 -7.54 -45.08 -10.39
N GLY A 252 -8.44 -44.96 -9.40
CA GLY A 252 -9.19 -43.73 -9.12
C GLY A 252 -10.18 -43.29 -10.20
N ALA A 253 -11.01 -42.29 -9.86
CA ALA A 253 -11.82 -41.58 -10.83
C ALA A 253 -10.92 -40.77 -11.80
N ALA A 254 -11.40 -40.53 -13.02
CA ALA A 254 -10.69 -39.69 -13.97
C ALA A 254 -10.78 -38.21 -13.58
N ASN A 255 -9.65 -37.52 -13.55
CA ASN A 255 -9.56 -36.09 -13.32
C ASN A 255 -9.50 -35.32 -14.67
N ASP A 256 -10.51 -34.49 -14.91
CA ASP A 256 -10.54 -33.54 -16.05
C ASP A 256 -10.44 -32.06 -15.59
N SER A 257 -10.06 -31.84 -14.33
CA SER A 257 -10.01 -30.52 -13.68
C SER A 257 -8.76 -29.73 -14.06
N SER A 258 -8.77 -28.43 -13.72
CA SER A 258 -7.55 -27.61 -13.71
C SER A 258 -6.55 -28.14 -12.67
N ILE A 259 -5.29 -28.27 -13.08
CA ILE A 259 -4.14 -28.68 -12.26
C ILE A 259 -2.98 -27.70 -12.52
N THR A 260 -2.04 -27.63 -11.56
CA THR A 260 -0.73 -26.99 -11.77
C THR A 260 0.35 -28.03 -11.50
N ALA A 261 1.29 -28.19 -12.43
CA ALA A 261 2.39 -29.13 -12.33
C ALA A 261 3.73 -28.38 -12.26
N THR A 262 4.67 -28.88 -11.45
CA THR A 262 6.01 -28.29 -11.32
C THR A 262 6.97 -28.93 -12.31
N VAL A 263 7.18 -28.28 -13.46
CA VAL A 263 8.15 -28.71 -14.47
C VAL A 263 9.55 -28.21 -14.08
N HIS A 264 10.54 -29.10 -14.07
CA HIS A 264 11.92 -28.73 -13.76
C HIS A 264 12.68 -28.44 -15.06
N VAL A 265 13.10 -27.19 -15.25
CA VAL A 265 13.81 -26.70 -16.44
C VAL A 265 15.29 -26.47 -16.09
N GLN A 266 16.23 -26.69 -17.00
CA GLN A 266 17.63 -26.29 -16.76
C GLN A 266 17.75 -24.78 -16.54
N ASP A 267 18.56 -24.36 -15.56
CA ASP A 267 18.80 -22.94 -15.31
C ASP A 267 19.60 -22.24 -16.43
N SER A 268 20.32 -23.02 -17.24
CA SER A 268 20.94 -22.63 -18.51
C SER A 268 19.96 -22.00 -19.52
N CYS A 269 18.66 -22.30 -19.40
CA CYS A 269 17.61 -21.74 -20.25
C CYS A 269 17.02 -20.43 -19.71
N VAL A 270 17.41 -19.97 -18.51
CA VAL A 270 16.96 -18.69 -17.95
C VAL A 270 17.74 -17.54 -18.58
N SER A 271 17.07 -16.77 -19.44
CA SER A 271 17.67 -15.66 -20.19
C SER A 271 17.74 -14.35 -19.39
N GLY A 272 16.96 -14.24 -18.33
CA GLY A 272 16.95 -13.10 -17.43
C GLY A 272 15.95 -13.27 -16.29
N VAL A 273 16.05 -12.43 -15.27
CA VAL A 273 15.08 -12.38 -14.16
C VAL A 273 14.91 -10.92 -13.74
N SER A 274 13.67 -10.43 -13.72
CA SER A 274 13.33 -9.10 -13.20
C SER A 274 12.73 -9.17 -11.79
N VAL A 275 12.91 -8.07 -11.07
CA VAL A 275 12.32 -7.81 -9.74
C VAL A 275 11.66 -6.44 -9.85
N GLU A 276 10.35 -6.37 -9.64
CA GLU A 276 9.57 -5.14 -9.82
C GLU A 276 8.72 -4.81 -8.58
N PRO A 277 8.91 -3.63 -7.96
CA PRO A 277 9.86 -2.58 -8.32
C PRO A 277 11.34 -2.98 -8.09
N PRO A 278 12.30 -2.46 -8.90
CA PRO A 278 13.73 -2.79 -8.78
C PRO A 278 14.42 -2.15 -7.56
N SER A 279 13.70 -1.33 -6.81
CA SER A 279 14.07 -0.80 -5.51
C SER A 279 12.81 -0.43 -4.73
N ILE A 280 12.82 -0.63 -3.43
CA ILE A 280 11.77 -0.17 -2.51
C ILE A 280 12.30 1.02 -1.71
N THR A 281 11.47 2.03 -1.51
CA THR A 281 11.72 3.15 -0.58
C THR A 281 10.52 3.30 0.35
N ILE A 282 10.77 3.31 1.65
CA ILE A 282 9.74 3.36 2.71
C ILE A 282 10.12 4.35 3.80
N GLY A 283 9.13 4.82 4.56
CA GLY A 283 9.36 5.53 5.82
C GLY A 283 9.60 4.58 6.98
N LEU A 284 9.88 5.15 8.15
CA LEU A 284 10.01 4.39 9.39
C LEU A 284 8.65 3.88 9.88
N ASN A 285 8.65 2.65 10.38
CA ASN A 285 7.45 1.89 10.78
C ASN A 285 6.39 1.77 9.67
N GLN A 286 6.77 1.92 8.39
CA GLN A 286 5.91 1.65 7.25
C GLN A 286 6.29 0.33 6.59
N THR A 287 5.27 -0.37 6.09
CA THR A 287 5.39 -1.63 5.38
C THR A 287 5.28 -1.46 3.86
N ALA A 288 5.99 -2.30 3.11
CA ALA A 288 5.83 -2.47 1.68
C ALA A 288 5.78 -3.96 1.32
N SER A 289 4.93 -4.32 0.35
CA SER A 289 4.85 -5.67 -0.19
C SER A 289 6.17 -6.10 -0.85
N LEU A 290 6.46 -7.40 -0.82
CA LEU A 290 7.58 -7.97 -1.58
C LEU A 290 7.39 -7.71 -3.09
N PRO A 291 8.47 -7.42 -3.83
CA PRO A 291 8.39 -7.16 -5.27
C PRO A 291 8.03 -8.42 -6.06
N ARG A 292 7.41 -8.23 -7.22
CA ARG A 292 7.10 -9.30 -8.18
C ARG A 292 8.39 -9.79 -8.83
N VAL A 293 8.69 -11.09 -8.72
CA VAL A 293 9.81 -11.75 -9.39
C VAL A 293 9.32 -12.44 -10.65
N THR A 294 9.98 -12.18 -11.79
CA THR A 294 9.66 -12.80 -13.08
C THR A 294 10.93 -13.34 -13.73
N ALA A 295 10.99 -14.64 -14.00
CA ALA A 295 12.06 -15.23 -14.80
C ALA A 295 11.64 -15.32 -16.27
N PHE A 296 12.59 -15.11 -17.16
CA PHE A 296 12.45 -15.21 -18.61
C PHE A 296 13.27 -16.40 -19.09
N PHE A 297 12.73 -17.14 -20.05
CA PHE A 297 13.35 -18.35 -20.58
C PHE A 297 13.59 -18.18 -22.08
N ASN A 298 14.85 -18.33 -22.50
CA ASN A 298 15.26 -18.47 -23.90
C ASN A 298 16.14 -19.72 -24.02
N GLY A 299 15.75 -20.69 -24.83
CA GLY A 299 16.55 -21.89 -25.07
C GLY A 299 16.16 -22.60 -26.36
N LYS A 300 16.95 -23.58 -26.80
CA LYS A 300 16.58 -24.48 -27.90
C LYS A 300 16.85 -25.93 -27.50
N SER A 301 15.93 -26.84 -27.83
CA SER A 301 16.21 -28.27 -27.75
C SER A 301 17.16 -28.73 -28.85
N ASP A 302 17.63 -29.98 -28.72
CA ASP A 302 18.42 -30.69 -29.73
C ASP A 302 17.72 -30.78 -31.10
N LEU A 303 16.40 -30.61 -31.11
CA LEU A 303 15.53 -30.60 -32.30
C LEU A 303 15.20 -29.17 -32.81
N GLY A 304 15.76 -28.13 -32.18
CA GLY A 304 15.64 -26.73 -32.59
C GLY A 304 14.39 -25.98 -32.11
N TYR A 305 13.51 -26.62 -31.33
CA TYR A 305 12.31 -25.97 -30.77
C TYR A 305 12.71 -24.92 -29.73
N GLU A 306 12.14 -23.71 -29.85
CA GLU A 306 12.47 -22.59 -28.96
C GLU A 306 11.65 -22.60 -27.66
N LEU A 307 12.34 -22.69 -26.54
CA LEU A 307 11.83 -22.28 -25.23
C LEU A 307 11.80 -20.75 -25.21
N ASN A 308 10.62 -20.14 -25.41
CA ASN A 308 10.43 -18.70 -25.31
C ASN A 308 9.25 -18.42 -24.35
N GLY A 309 9.51 -17.80 -23.20
CA GLY A 309 8.44 -17.48 -22.24
C GLY A 309 8.89 -16.74 -20.99
N TYR A 310 7.95 -16.50 -20.09
CA TYR A 310 8.22 -15.97 -18.75
C TYR A 310 7.35 -16.64 -17.68
N VAL A 311 7.84 -16.65 -16.45
CA VAL A 311 7.18 -17.25 -15.27
C VAL A 311 7.20 -16.23 -14.15
N VAL A 312 6.03 -15.91 -13.60
CA VAL A 312 5.92 -15.10 -12.38
C VAL A 312 5.99 -16.04 -11.19
N TYR A 313 6.97 -15.83 -10.30
CA TYR A 313 7.16 -16.71 -9.15
C TYR A 313 6.27 -16.29 -7.98
N PRO A 314 5.45 -17.21 -7.41
CA PRO A 314 4.83 -17.01 -6.12
C PRO A 314 5.90 -16.72 -5.07
N SER A 315 5.67 -15.73 -4.21
CA SER A 315 6.59 -15.36 -3.13
C SER A 315 6.76 -16.46 -2.07
N SER A 316 5.89 -17.48 -2.07
CA SER A 316 6.02 -18.71 -1.28
C SER A 316 7.09 -19.68 -1.78
N LEU A 317 7.47 -19.64 -3.07
CA LEU A 317 8.54 -20.47 -3.64
C LEU A 317 9.93 -19.81 -3.55
N LEU A 318 10.01 -18.66 -2.86
CA LEU A 318 11.18 -17.79 -2.82
C LEU A 318 11.56 -17.48 -1.38
N THR A 319 12.85 -17.56 -1.06
CA THR A 319 13.38 -17.11 0.22
C THR A 319 13.96 -15.72 0.09
N TRP A 320 13.81 -14.91 1.14
CA TRP A 320 14.15 -13.49 1.12
C TRP A 320 15.09 -13.21 2.31
N ARG A 321 16.26 -12.65 2.03
CA ARG A 321 17.26 -12.30 3.05
C ARG A 321 17.59 -10.82 2.92
N MET A 322 17.37 -10.06 3.99
CA MET A 322 17.84 -8.69 4.08
C MET A 322 19.35 -8.67 4.38
N ALA A 323 20.05 -7.61 3.97
CA ALA A 323 21.48 -7.45 4.21
C ALA A 323 21.81 -6.79 5.56
N ASN A 324 20.87 -6.01 6.11
CA ASN A 324 21.00 -5.34 7.41
C ASN A 324 19.60 -5.03 7.98
N ASP A 325 19.16 -5.89 8.89
CA ASP A 325 17.82 -5.91 9.46
C ASP A 325 17.54 -4.73 10.41
N ASN A 326 18.60 -4.06 10.87
CA ASN A 326 18.51 -2.82 11.64
C ASN A 326 18.02 -1.63 10.78
N VAL A 327 18.19 -1.68 9.45
CA VAL A 327 17.72 -0.63 8.53
C VAL A 327 16.28 -0.91 8.11
N ALA A 328 16.01 -2.11 7.62
CA ALA A 328 14.67 -2.60 7.29
C ALA A 328 14.57 -4.09 7.63
N ALA A 329 13.43 -4.58 8.08
CA ALA A 329 13.23 -5.99 8.44
C ALA A 329 12.02 -6.59 7.71
N PHE A 330 11.73 -7.88 7.93
CA PHE A 330 10.46 -8.50 7.50
C PHE A 330 9.45 -8.53 8.66
N THR A 331 8.15 -8.38 8.34
CA THR A 331 7.05 -8.60 9.28
C THR A 331 6.57 -10.05 9.26
N SER A 332 5.76 -10.44 10.25
CA SER A 332 5.06 -11.73 10.33
C SER A 332 4.25 -12.06 9.06
N GLU A 333 3.69 -11.03 8.42
CA GLU A 333 2.90 -11.13 7.17
C GLU A 333 3.79 -11.15 5.91
N LYS A 334 5.11 -11.30 6.08
CA LYS A 334 6.12 -11.31 5.01
C LYS A 334 6.14 -10.01 4.18
N THR A 335 5.89 -8.87 4.82
CA THR A 335 6.13 -7.53 4.22
C THR A 335 7.46 -6.95 4.69
N ILE A 336 8.03 -5.97 3.98
CA ILE A 336 9.26 -5.26 4.40
C ILE A 336 8.87 -4.03 5.23
N VAL A 337 9.41 -3.89 6.44
CA VAL A 337 9.19 -2.72 7.33
C VAL A 337 10.47 -1.88 7.50
N GLY A 338 10.34 -0.54 7.50
CA GLY A 338 11.46 0.37 7.76
C GLY A 338 11.77 0.54 9.25
N VAL A 339 13.02 0.30 9.67
CA VAL A 339 13.45 0.19 11.08
C VAL A 339 14.36 1.35 11.52
N THR A 340 15.40 1.69 10.73
CA THR A 340 16.21 2.92 10.93
C THR A 340 16.56 3.58 9.60
N PRO A 341 16.75 4.93 9.53
CA PRO A 341 17.08 5.61 8.28
C PRO A 341 18.41 5.10 7.70
N GLY A 342 18.40 4.74 6.42
CA GLY A 342 19.57 4.16 5.78
C GLY A 342 19.26 3.50 4.44
N LYS A 343 20.26 2.77 3.94
CA LYS A 343 20.19 2.02 2.69
C LYS A 343 20.69 0.61 2.96
N THR A 344 19.88 -0.37 2.60
CA THR A 344 20.16 -1.80 2.72
C THR A 344 19.75 -2.50 1.42
N GLU A 345 20.02 -3.78 1.30
CA GLU A 345 19.68 -4.57 0.12
C GLU A 345 18.94 -5.83 0.53
N CYS A 346 17.89 -6.17 -0.21
CA CYS A 346 17.17 -7.42 -0.03
C CYS A 346 17.53 -8.35 -1.18
N THR A 347 17.96 -9.57 -0.85
CA THR A 347 18.26 -10.62 -1.82
C THR A 347 17.17 -11.66 -1.79
N VAL A 348 16.46 -11.80 -2.91
CA VAL A 348 15.61 -12.95 -3.17
C VAL A 348 16.46 -14.12 -3.70
N LYS A 349 16.17 -15.32 -3.24
CA LYS A 349 16.78 -16.59 -3.66
C LYS A 349 15.70 -17.60 -4.00
N ALA A 350 16.01 -18.53 -4.90
CA ALA A 350 15.28 -19.79 -5.04
C ALA A 350 16.18 -20.94 -4.53
N PRO A 351 15.63 -21.96 -3.85
CA PRO A 351 16.45 -23.01 -3.25
C PRO A 351 17.16 -23.93 -4.26
N SER A 352 16.69 -24.02 -5.51
CA SER A 352 17.21 -24.98 -6.50
C SER A 352 18.29 -24.42 -7.45
N SER A 353 18.28 -23.11 -7.74
CA SER A 353 19.24 -22.45 -8.64
C SER A 353 19.55 -21.01 -8.22
N SER A 354 20.84 -20.66 -8.30
CA SER A 354 21.34 -19.31 -8.07
C SER A 354 20.96 -18.32 -9.19
N VAL A 355 20.57 -18.78 -10.38
CA VAL A 355 20.23 -17.90 -11.52
C VAL A 355 18.96 -17.06 -11.25
N LEU A 356 18.03 -17.61 -10.46
CA LEU A 356 16.86 -16.89 -9.94
C LEU A 356 17.19 -15.89 -8.83
N SER A 357 18.41 -15.90 -8.27
CA SER A 357 18.76 -15.00 -7.17
C SER A 357 18.99 -13.57 -7.68
N LYS A 358 18.35 -12.60 -7.04
CA LYS A 358 18.46 -11.17 -7.36
C LYS A 358 18.49 -10.32 -6.11
N THR A 359 19.30 -9.27 -6.15
CA THR A 359 19.44 -8.29 -5.07
C THR A 359 18.85 -6.97 -5.53
N PHE A 360 17.98 -6.38 -4.72
CA PHE A 360 17.33 -5.10 -4.97
C PHE A 360 17.49 -4.18 -3.76
N LYS A 361 17.47 -2.87 -4.01
CA LYS A 361 17.74 -1.87 -2.96
C LYS A 361 16.50 -1.61 -2.11
N VAL A 362 16.69 -1.51 -0.80
CA VAL A 362 15.67 -1.08 0.16
C VAL A 362 16.22 0.16 0.87
N ASN A 363 15.62 1.31 0.59
CA ASN A 363 15.96 2.57 1.24
C ASN A 363 14.92 2.89 2.31
N VAL A 364 15.37 3.29 3.49
CA VAL A 364 14.51 3.75 4.57
C VAL A 364 14.79 5.22 4.80
N ALA A 365 13.81 6.05 4.46
CA ALA A 365 13.90 7.49 4.59
C ALA A 365 13.72 7.93 6.05
N PRO A 366 14.26 9.10 6.46
CA PRO A 366 14.01 9.70 7.78
C PRO A 366 12.57 10.23 7.95
N ALA A 367 11.59 9.65 7.26
CA ALA A 367 10.20 10.08 7.24
C ALA A 367 9.35 9.23 8.21
N TYR A 368 8.66 9.90 9.13
CA TYR A 368 7.73 9.32 10.10
C TYR A 368 6.31 9.75 9.76
N ARG A 369 5.36 8.82 9.58
CA ARG A 369 3.94 9.19 9.53
C ARG A 369 3.37 9.19 10.96
N LEU A 370 3.05 10.37 11.50
CA LEU A 370 2.34 10.51 12.78
C LEU A 370 0.84 10.67 12.49
N TRP A 371 0.06 9.64 12.79
CA TRP A 371 -1.34 9.56 12.40
C TRP A 371 -2.15 8.61 13.28
N GLY A 372 -3.47 8.66 13.13
CA GLY A 372 -4.37 7.55 13.46
C GLY A 372 -5.59 7.56 12.54
N ALA A 373 -6.60 6.76 12.86
CA ALA A 373 -7.81 6.63 12.05
C ALA A 373 -8.64 7.92 11.88
N ASP A 374 -8.34 8.96 12.67
CA ASP A 374 -9.00 10.27 12.68
C ASP A 374 -8.05 11.34 13.25
N ALA A 375 -8.46 12.60 13.15
CA ALA A 375 -7.69 13.76 13.62
C ALA A 375 -7.41 13.76 15.14
N LEU A 376 -8.27 13.13 15.95
CA LEU A 376 -8.05 13.03 17.40
C LEU A 376 -6.93 12.04 17.72
N LYS A 377 -6.86 10.92 16.99
CA LYS A 377 -5.80 9.92 17.12
C LYS A 377 -4.49 10.42 16.49
N THR A 378 -4.53 11.18 15.41
CA THR A 378 -3.37 11.92 14.88
C THR A 378 -2.84 12.93 15.91
N MET A 379 -3.72 13.76 16.50
CA MET A 379 -3.36 14.65 17.62
C MET A 379 -2.71 13.87 18.77
N GLN A 380 -3.27 12.73 19.17
CA GLN A 380 -2.69 11.91 20.23
C GLN A 380 -1.27 11.44 19.88
N SER A 381 -1.07 10.89 18.67
CA SER A 381 0.24 10.46 18.17
C SER A 381 1.28 11.59 18.24
N ILE A 382 0.96 12.75 17.66
CA ILE A 382 1.82 13.94 17.64
C ILE A 382 2.19 14.41 19.05
N VAL A 383 1.20 14.45 19.96
CA VAL A 383 1.41 14.90 21.34
C VAL A 383 2.24 13.91 22.16
N GLN A 384 2.13 12.60 21.89
CA GLN A 384 3.01 11.60 22.48
C GLN A 384 4.46 11.70 21.95
N THR A 385 4.66 12.00 20.66
CA THR A 385 6.00 12.23 20.07
C THR A 385 6.67 13.54 20.52
N GLY A 386 5.89 14.54 20.95
CA GLY A 386 6.39 15.87 21.34
C GLY A 386 6.51 16.12 22.85
N PHE A 387 5.71 15.46 23.68
CA PHE A 387 5.55 15.82 25.09
C PHE A 387 5.51 14.56 25.97
N ALA A 388 6.50 14.45 26.87
CA ALA A 388 6.62 13.35 27.81
C ALA A 388 5.55 13.41 28.92
N ASP A 389 5.35 12.29 29.61
CA ASP A 389 4.41 12.18 30.73
C ASP A 389 4.76 13.19 31.83
N GLY A 390 3.74 13.83 32.40
CA GLY A 390 3.88 14.90 33.40
C GLY A 390 4.55 16.20 32.92
N SER A 391 4.88 16.35 31.63
CA SER A 391 5.74 17.47 31.18
C SER A 391 5.05 18.83 30.97
N CYS A 392 3.73 18.95 31.15
CA CYS A 392 2.99 20.17 30.80
C CYS A 392 1.96 20.60 31.86
N ASP A 393 2.30 21.60 32.69
CA ASP A 393 1.39 22.21 33.67
C ASP A 393 0.14 22.89 33.05
N THR A 394 0.15 23.15 31.75
CA THR A 394 -0.94 23.75 30.98
C THR A 394 -1.09 23.02 29.66
N VAL A 395 -2.29 22.96 29.08
CA VAL A 395 -2.54 22.60 27.67
C VAL A 395 -3.52 23.57 27.04
N ILE A 396 -3.45 23.74 25.71
CA ILE A 396 -4.48 24.47 24.96
C ILE A 396 -5.51 23.46 24.43
N LEU A 397 -6.80 23.79 24.47
CA LEU A 397 -7.87 22.96 23.91
C LEU A 397 -8.64 23.76 22.86
N ALA A 398 -8.66 23.25 21.63
CA ALA A 398 -9.32 23.85 20.48
C ALA A 398 -10.36 22.90 19.86
N THR A 399 -11.29 23.45 19.08
CA THR A 399 -12.40 22.68 18.49
C THR A 399 -11.97 21.97 17.21
N MET A 400 -12.61 20.84 16.91
CA MET A 400 -12.65 20.28 15.55
C MET A 400 -13.72 20.93 14.66
N GLY A 401 -14.67 21.68 15.24
CA GLY A 401 -15.78 22.29 14.50
C GLY A 401 -15.42 23.51 13.64
N GLY A 402 -14.14 23.75 13.36
CA GLY A 402 -13.63 24.91 12.63
C GLY A 402 -12.22 25.33 13.07
N TYR A 403 -11.46 25.93 12.16
CA TYR A 403 -10.06 26.33 12.42
C TYR A 403 -9.91 27.68 13.13
N TRP A 404 -10.91 28.56 13.07
CA TRP A 404 -10.79 30.00 13.37
C TRP A 404 -10.16 30.34 14.72
N ASP A 405 -10.74 29.82 15.81
CA ASP A 405 -10.24 30.04 17.17
C ASP A 405 -8.91 29.28 17.43
N ALA A 406 -8.61 28.26 16.63
CA ALA A 406 -7.40 27.43 16.75
C ALA A 406 -6.17 28.07 16.09
N LEU A 407 -6.33 28.90 15.05
CA LEU A 407 -5.22 29.47 14.24
C LEU A 407 -4.14 30.19 15.07
N THR A 408 -4.50 30.74 16.22
CA THR A 408 -3.61 31.53 17.07
C THR A 408 -3.14 30.76 18.32
N SER A 409 -3.71 29.57 18.56
CA SER A 409 -3.42 28.74 19.75
C SER A 409 -1.96 28.34 19.86
N SER A 410 -1.26 28.09 18.73
CA SER A 410 0.15 27.68 18.73
C SER A 410 1.10 28.73 19.31
N SER A 411 0.73 30.02 19.28
CA SER A 411 1.52 31.08 19.93
C SER A 411 1.43 31.03 21.45
N MET A 412 0.23 30.78 22.00
CA MET A 412 0.02 30.55 23.44
C MET A 412 0.62 29.22 23.89
N ALA A 413 0.53 28.18 23.04
CA ALA A 413 1.17 26.90 23.28
C ALA A 413 2.69 27.04 23.44
N GLY A 414 3.33 27.91 22.64
CA GLY A 414 4.74 28.28 22.77
C GLY A 414 5.09 29.08 24.03
N LEU A 415 4.21 30.01 24.44
CA LEU A 415 4.37 30.71 25.74
C LEU A 415 4.34 29.75 26.93
N LYS A 416 3.50 28.71 26.86
CA LYS A 416 3.28 27.74 27.95
C LYS A 416 4.09 26.44 27.79
N ASN A 417 4.89 26.31 26.72
CA ASN A 417 5.65 25.10 26.33
C ASN A 417 4.81 23.81 26.33
N CYS A 418 3.59 23.88 25.77
CA CYS A 418 2.60 22.80 25.83
C CYS A 418 2.03 22.44 24.44
N PRO A 419 1.26 21.35 24.30
CA PRO A 419 0.54 21.05 23.07
C PRO A 419 -0.78 21.84 22.91
N VAL A 420 -1.25 21.91 21.67
CA VAL A 420 -2.66 22.16 21.33
C VAL A 420 -3.37 20.80 21.21
N LEU A 421 -4.49 20.64 21.91
CA LEU A 421 -5.35 19.46 21.87
C LEU A 421 -6.65 19.77 21.11
N LEU A 422 -7.25 18.75 20.50
CA LEU A 422 -8.48 18.84 19.72
C LEU A 422 -9.65 18.11 20.38
N THR A 423 -10.85 18.66 20.26
CA THR A 423 -12.07 18.08 20.81
C THR A 423 -13.31 18.46 20.01
N ASP A 424 -14.38 17.67 20.13
CA ASP A 424 -15.69 18.02 19.64
C ASP A 424 -16.32 19.17 20.43
N LYS A 425 -17.24 19.88 19.77
CA LYS A 425 -17.93 21.06 20.33
C LYS A 425 -18.65 20.79 21.65
N SER A 426 -19.28 19.63 21.80
CA SER A 426 -20.16 19.32 22.93
C SER A 426 -19.70 18.14 23.80
N SER A 427 -18.61 17.45 23.42
CA SER A 427 -18.00 16.42 24.24
C SER A 427 -16.49 16.54 24.23
N LEU A 428 -15.87 16.37 25.39
CA LEU A 428 -14.44 16.14 25.52
C LEU A 428 -14.08 14.83 24.81
N SER A 429 -13.15 14.87 23.85
CA SER A 429 -12.63 13.68 23.18
C SER A 429 -11.89 12.79 24.18
N ALA A 430 -11.95 11.47 23.98
CA ALA A 430 -11.24 10.52 24.84
C ALA A 430 -9.72 10.71 24.71
N GLU A 431 -9.26 11.10 23.53
CA GLU A 431 -7.88 11.41 23.16
C GLU A 431 -7.38 12.65 23.93
N ALA A 432 -8.13 13.76 23.93
CA ALA A 432 -7.76 14.94 24.72
C ALA A 432 -7.84 14.66 26.23
N ALA A 433 -8.86 13.92 26.70
CA ALA A 433 -8.96 13.51 28.09
C ALA A 433 -7.72 12.71 28.55
N ARG A 434 -7.29 11.71 27.76
CA ARG A 434 -6.06 10.95 28.01
C ARG A 434 -4.82 11.84 27.99
N GLN A 435 -4.70 12.80 27.05
CA GLN A 435 -3.53 13.68 27.02
C GLN A 435 -3.50 14.69 28.18
N ILE A 436 -4.64 15.28 28.59
CA ILE A 436 -4.74 16.13 29.79
C ILE A 436 -4.23 15.36 31.02
N ALA A 437 -4.66 14.11 31.19
CA ALA A 437 -4.26 13.25 32.31
C ALA A 437 -2.79 12.81 32.25
N ARG A 438 -2.32 12.32 31.09
CA ARG A 438 -0.92 11.86 30.89
C ARG A 438 0.10 12.98 31.08
N LEU A 439 -0.22 14.19 30.62
CA LEU A 439 0.64 15.36 30.76
C LEU A 439 0.59 16.00 32.16
N ASN A 440 -0.31 15.51 33.04
CA ASN A 440 -0.60 16.05 34.37
C ASN A 440 -0.98 17.55 34.35
N ALA A 441 -1.81 17.94 33.37
CA ALA A 441 -2.09 19.35 33.09
C ALA A 441 -2.98 19.99 34.16
N LYS A 442 -2.40 20.91 34.95
CA LYS A 442 -3.08 21.68 36.00
C LYS A 442 -4.04 22.74 35.44
N THR A 443 -3.80 23.21 34.21
CA THR A 443 -4.62 24.23 33.53
C THR A 443 -5.00 23.81 32.11
N VAL A 444 -6.26 24.03 31.72
CA VAL A 444 -6.72 23.92 30.33
C VAL A 444 -7.15 25.30 29.84
N LEU A 445 -6.45 25.83 28.84
CA LEU A 445 -6.80 27.06 28.14
C LEU A 445 -7.71 26.72 26.95
N VAL A 446 -9.00 27.01 27.07
CA VAL A 446 -10.00 26.73 26.03
C VAL A 446 -9.98 27.87 25.02
N ALA A 447 -9.50 27.61 23.81
CA ALA A 447 -9.51 28.56 22.72
C ALA A 447 -10.89 28.55 22.04
N GLY A 448 -11.57 29.70 22.07
CA GLY A 448 -12.85 29.92 21.41
C GLY A 448 -14.07 29.97 22.31
N GLY A 449 -15.16 30.49 21.74
CA GLY A 449 -16.43 30.72 22.43
C GLY A 449 -17.20 29.42 22.76
N GLU A 450 -18.34 29.55 23.44
CA GLU A 450 -19.24 28.42 23.73
C GLU A 450 -19.85 27.80 22.46
N SER A 451 -19.89 28.58 21.38
CA SER A 451 -20.23 28.14 20.02
C SER A 451 -19.22 27.15 19.43
N ALA A 452 -17.94 27.21 19.85
CA ALA A 452 -16.85 26.36 19.40
C ALA A 452 -16.58 25.18 20.35
N ILE A 453 -16.57 25.44 21.67
CA ILE A 453 -16.41 24.44 22.75
C ILE A 453 -17.40 24.78 23.87
N SER A 454 -18.43 23.97 24.06
CA SER A 454 -19.52 24.23 25.01
C SER A 454 -19.10 24.06 26.48
N ASN A 455 -19.92 24.56 27.40
CA ASN A 455 -19.70 24.37 28.83
C ASN A 455 -19.92 22.91 29.31
N GLN A 456 -20.43 22.02 28.45
CA GLN A 456 -20.44 20.57 28.72
C GLN A 456 -19.02 20.00 28.72
N VAL A 457 -18.19 20.41 27.75
CA VAL A 457 -16.76 20.05 27.68
C VAL A 457 -16.01 20.55 28.91
N VAL A 458 -16.25 21.81 29.31
CA VAL A 458 -15.71 22.39 30.56
C VAL A 458 -16.13 21.59 31.80
N SER A 459 -17.35 21.05 31.80
CA SER A 459 -17.87 20.22 32.90
C SER A 459 -17.32 18.78 32.88
N GLN A 460 -16.94 18.25 31.72
CA GLN A 460 -16.24 16.97 31.58
C GLN A 460 -14.79 17.09 32.03
N ILE A 461 -14.07 18.16 31.67
CA ILE A 461 -12.69 18.43 32.15
C ILE A 461 -12.64 18.44 33.67
N LYS A 462 -13.60 19.11 34.32
CA LYS A 462 -13.72 19.16 35.80
C LYS A 462 -13.98 17.80 36.46
N LYS A 463 -14.42 16.79 35.71
CA LYS A 463 -14.67 15.42 36.19
C LYS A 463 -13.54 14.44 35.91
N LEU A 464 -12.47 14.86 35.19
CA LEU A 464 -11.37 13.96 34.82
C LEU A 464 -10.73 13.19 35.99
N PRO A 465 -10.53 13.74 37.21
CA PRO A 465 -10.00 12.97 38.33
C PRO A 465 -10.81 11.72 38.70
N SER A 466 -12.12 11.67 38.40
CA SER A 466 -12.98 10.50 38.63
C SER A 466 -12.74 9.37 37.61
N SER A 467 -12.02 9.63 36.52
CA SER A 467 -11.65 8.63 35.50
C SER A 467 -10.13 8.47 35.34
N TYR A 468 -9.35 9.41 35.88
CA TYR A 468 -7.90 9.48 35.77
C TYR A 468 -7.29 9.81 37.15
N PRO A 469 -7.14 8.82 38.05
CA PRO A 469 -6.71 9.04 39.44
C PRO A 469 -5.32 9.66 39.62
N GLN A 470 -4.49 9.72 38.58
CA GLN A 470 -3.22 10.45 38.58
C GLN A 470 -3.39 11.97 38.65
N LEU A 471 -4.57 12.50 38.28
CA LEU A 471 -4.89 13.93 38.43
C LEU A 471 -5.33 14.20 39.88
N ALA A 472 -4.39 14.64 40.72
CA ALA A 472 -4.62 14.95 42.14
C ALA A 472 -5.69 16.03 42.39
N ALA A 473 -6.04 16.83 41.38
CA ALA A 473 -7.15 17.78 41.40
C ALA A 473 -7.72 17.98 39.99
N ALA A 474 -8.93 18.53 39.90
CA ALA A 474 -9.54 18.90 38.62
C ALA A 474 -8.75 20.06 37.96
N PRO A 475 -8.40 19.98 36.67
CA PRO A 475 -7.69 21.06 35.98
C PRO A 475 -8.48 22.38 36.01
N ALA A 476 -7.78 23.49 36.26
CA ALA A 476 -8.36 24.83 36.17
C ALA A 476 -8.67 25.15 34.71
N VAL A 477 -9.92 25.49 34.39
CA VAL A 477 -10.34 25.79 33.02
C VAL A 477 -10.53 27.29 32.83
N LYS A 478 -9.84 27.87 31.85
CA LYS A 478 -9.92 29.29 31.48
C LYS A 478 -10.20 29.43 30.00
N ARG A 479 -11.26 30.16 29.64
CA ARG A 479 -11.66 30.39 28.24
C ARG A 479 -11.00 31.66 27.70
N LEU A 480 -10.40 31.56 26.52
CA LEU A 480 -9.83 32.67 25.76
C LEU A 480 -10.66 32.80 24.48
N ALA A 481 -11.51 33.83 24.41
CA ALA A 481 -12.49 33.98 23.34
C ALA A 481 -12.88 35.45 23.14
N GLY A 482 -13.23 35.80 21.90
CA GLY A 482 -13.94 37.04 21.59
C GLY A 482 -15.31 36.79 20.97
N LYS A 483 -15.82 37.79 20.24
CA LYS A 483 -17.04 37.68 19.43
C LYS A 483 -16.86 36.76 18.20
N ASP A 484 -15.63 36.71 17.70
CA ASP A 484 -15.20 36.09 16.45
C ASP A 484 -13.70 35.74 16.54
N ALA A 485 -13.15 35.18 15.46
CA ALA A 485 -11.74 34.77 15.36
C ALA A 485 -10.74 35.89 15.71
N VAL A 486 -11.01 37.13 15.29
CA VAL A 486 -10.13 38.29 15.53
C VAL A 486 -10.20 38.68 17.00
N GLY A 487 -11.39 38.63 17.60
CA GLY A 487 -11.57 38.77 19.04
C GLY A 487 -10.90 37.65 19.86
N THR A 488 -10.94 36.39 19.42
CA THR A 488 -10.25 35.28 20.09
C THR A 488 -8.74 35.42 20.01
N ALA A 489 -8.20 35.83 18.86
CA ALA A 489 -6.78 36.17 18.70
C ALA A 489 -6.34 37.28 19.67
N LEU A 490 -7.18 38.30 19.88
CA LEU A 490 -6.93 39.37 20.85
C LEU A 490 -7.00 38.88 22.31
N ALA A 491 -7.97 38.03 22.65
CA ALA A 491 -8.06 37.43 23.99
C ALA A 491 -6.84 36.53 24.30
N ILE A 492 -6.33 35.82 23.30
CA ILE A 492 -5.08 35.05 23.39
C ILE A 492 -3.88 36.00 23.55
N TYR A 493 -3.79 37.08 22.79
CA TYR A 493 -2.74 38.10 22.95
C TYR A 493 -2.74 38.73 24.35
N ASP A 494 -3.89 39.15 24.87
CA ASP A 494 -3.98 39.79 26.19
C ASP A 494 -3.65 38.82 27.34
N GLU A 495 -3.87 37.51 27.18
CA GLU A 495 -3.43 36.49 28.15
C GLU A 495 -1.90 36.30 28.21
N GLY A 496 -1.20 36.56 27.10
CA GLY A 496 0.26 36.48 27.02
C GLY A 496 0.98 37.81 27.23
N LYS A 497 0.23 38.88 27.55
CA LYS A 497 0.71 40.26 27.54
C LYS A 497 1.90 40.48 28.47
N GLY A 498 2.94 41.13 27.96
CA GLY A 498 4.23 41.29 28.66
C GLY A 498 5.13 40.04 28.69
N SER A 499 4.66 38.89 28.20
CA SER A 499 5.46 37.65 28.06
C SER A 499 5.81 37.29 26.61
N TRP A 500 5.24 38.00 25.63
CA TRP A 500 5.50 37.81 24.20
C TRP A 500 6.93 38.18 23.78
N GLY A 501 7.40 37.54 22.71
CA GLY A 501 8.62 37.90 22.00
C GLY A 501 8.48 39.18 21.14
N THR A 502 9.58 39.58 20.51
CA THR A 502 9.71 40.90 19.85
C THR A 502 9.11 40.97 18.43
N THR A 503 8.57 39.87 17.90
CA THR A 503 7.89 39.83 16.59
C THR A 503 6.40 39.59 16.77
N ALA A 504 5.56 40.35 16.07
CA ALA A 504 4.13 40.02 15.88
C ALA A 504 3.93 39.36 14.51
N VAL A 505 3.00 38.41 14.44
CA VAL A 505 2.56 37.77 13.19
C VAL A 505 1.15 38.27 12.84
N ILE A 506 0.87 38.42 11.55
CA ILE A 506 -0.46 38.66 11.01
C ILE A 506 -0.76 37.59 9.96
N ALA A 507 -1.90 36.91 10.10
CA ALA A 507 -2.48 36.05 9.07
C ALA A 507 -3.91 36.50 8.73
N THR A 508 -4.52 35.96 7.69
CA THR A 508 -5.96 36.18 7.41
C THR A 508 -6.84 35.28 8.28
N ALA A 509 -8.06 35.74 8.60
CA ALA A 509 -9.10 34.87 9.18
C ALA A 509 -9.94 34.11 8.12
N ALA A 510 -9.76 34.40 6.83
CA ALA A 510 -10.57 33.84 5.74
C ALA A 510 -10.17 32.40 5.35
N THR A 511 -8.93 32.02 5.63
CA THR A 511 -8.32 30.72 5.36
C THR A 511 -7.35 30.37 6.50
N PHE A 512 -6.70 29.21 6.45
CA PHE A 512 -5.85 28.72 7.55
C PHE A 512 -4.36 28.58 7.20
N GLN A 513 -4.02 28.32 5.94
CA GLN A 513 -2.71 27.83 5.51
C GLN A 513 -1.54 28.76 5.89
N ASP A 514 -1.72 30.07 5.74
CA ASP A 514 -0.71 31.08 6.07
C ASP A 514 -0.40 31.12 7.58
N ALA A 515 -1.45 31.01 8.41
CA ALA A 515 -1.33 30.97 9.87
C ALA A 515 -0.65 29.68 10.35
N LEU A 516 -1.03 28.53 9.78
CA LEU A 516 -0.47 27.22 10.18
C LEU A 516 0.99 27.08 9.75
N SER A 517 1.38 27.60 8.58
CA SER A 517 2.78 27.66 8.15
C SER A 517 3.65 28.51 9.08
N MET A 518 3.10 29.59 9.65
CA MET A 518 3.79 30.46 10.61
C MET A 518 3.67 29.97 12.08
N SER A 519 2.87 28.95 12.36
CA SER A 519 2.62 28.47 13.72
C SER A 519 3.85 27.90 14.45
N PRO A 520 4.77 27.14 13.81
CA PRO A 520 6.01 26.69 14.47
C PRO A 520 6.92 27.85 14.90
N TYR A 521 7.05 28.88 14.05
CA TYR A 521 7.79 30.09 14.38
C TYR A 521 7.12 30.87 15.51
N SER A 522 5.79 30.96 15.47
CA SER A 522 4.98 31.62 16.50
C SER A 522 5.11 30.94 17.86
N TYR A 523 5.19 29.60 17.87
CA TYR A 523 5.50 28.80 19.05
C TYR A 523 6.92 29.08 19.56
N CYS A 524 7.93 28.85 18.72
CA CYS A 524 9.35 28.90 19.12
C CYS A 524 9.80 30.32 19.53
N SER A 525 9.46 31.33 18.71
CA SER A 525 9.82 32.74 18.96
C SER A 525 8.86 33.45 19.91
N LYS A 526 7.84 32.75 20.45
CA LYS A 526 6.77 33.33 21.27
C LYS A 526 6.15 34.56 20.61
N ALA A 527 5.85 34.48 19.32
CA ALA A 527 5.28 35.56 18.53
C ALA A 527 3.76 35.40 18.48
N PRO A 528 2.96 36.37 18.96
CA PRO A 528 1.50 36.28 18.88
C PRO A 528 1.04 36.41 17.42
N ILE A 529 0.08 35.57 17.04
CA ILE A 529 -0.61 35.64 15.76
C ILE A 529 -1.86 36.52 15.94
N PHE A 530 -1.89 37.64 15.23
CA PHE A 530 -3.08 38.46 15.04
C PHE A 530 -3.77 38.06 13.73
N LEU A 531 -5.10 38.21 13.67
CA LEU A 531 -5.86 37.94 12.45
C LEU A 531 -6.35 39.23 11.81
N ALA A 532 -6.22 39.32 10.48
CA ALA A 532 -6.87 40.31 9.65
C ALA A 532 -8.32 39.88 9.37
N ASN A 533 -9.20 40.87 9.24
CA ASN A 533 -10.62 40.68 8.98
C ASN A 533 -10.84 39.96 7.62
N PRO A 534 -11.68 38.91 7.56
CA PRO A 534 -11.77 38.04 6.40
C PRO A 534 -12.48 38.67 5.19
N PHE A 535 -13.16 39.81 5.36
CA PHE A 535 -13.91 40.49 4.30
C PHE A 535 -13.23 41.78 3.82
N THR A 536 -12.54 42.51 4.71
CA THR A 536 -11.82 43.74 4.35
C THR A 536 -10.34 43.51 4.08
N HIS A 537 -9.81 42.33 4.45
CA HIS A 537 -8.39 41.99 4.40
C HIS A 537 -7.49 42.95 5.21
N GLU A 538 -8.06 43.71 6.15
CA GLU A 538 -7.39 44.72 6.96
C GLU A 538 -7.42 44.38 8.46
N LEU A 539 -6.59 45.07 9.25
CA LEU A 539 -6.65 44.98 10.71
C LEU A 539 -7.73 45.91 11.28
N ASP A 540 -8.52 45.40 12.21
CA ASP A 540 -9.47 46.20 12.99
C ASP A 540 -8.74 47.10 14.02
N THR A 541 -9.43 48.11 14.55
CA THR A 541 -8.83 49.14 15.43
C THR A 541 -8.22 48.56 16.70
N ALA A 542 -8.85 47.56 17.31
CA ALA A 542 -8.29 46.86 18.48
C ALA A 542 -6.96 46.16 18.11
N THR A 543 -6.92 45.44 16.99
CA THR A 543 -5.74 44.74 16.49
C THR A 543 -4.58 45.68 16.15
N LYS A 544 -4.86 46.82 15.51
CA LYS A 544 -3.86 47.87 15.27
C LYS A 544 -3.28 48.43 16.56
N ASN A 545 -4.13 48.67 17.56
CA ASN A 545 -3.70 49.20 18.85
C ASN A 545 -2.89 48.16 19.65
N ALA A 546 -3.29 46.88 19.62
CA ALA A 546 -2.55 45.78 20.24
C ALA A 546 -1.13 45.65 19.65
N ILE A 547 -1.01 45.63 18.32
CA ILE A 547 0.30 45.55 17.63
C ILE A 547 1.16 46.79 17.91
N ARG A 548 0.59 47.99 17.91
CA ARG A 548 1.35 49.23 18.16
C ARG A 548 1.75 49.44 19.63
N SER A 549 1.00 48.88 20.59
CA SER A 549 1.31 48.98 22.03
C SER A 549 2.09 47.78 22.59
N GLY A 550 2.13 46.64 21.87
CA GLY A 550 2.78 45.41 22.33
C GLY A 550 4.31 45.38 22.29
N GLY A 551 4.98 46.47 21.92
CA GLY A 551 6.45 46.59 21.96
C GLY A 551 7.20 45.84 20.86
N PHE A 552 6.52 45.33 19.84
CA PHE A 552 7.13 44.54 18.76
C PHE A 552 8.10 45.37 17.91
N THR A 553 9.33 44.86 17.72
CA THR A 553 10.36 45.47 16.86
C THR A 553 10.21 45.06 15.39
N ARG A 554 9.41 44.03 15.12
CA ARG A 554 9.07 43.54 13.78
C ARG A 554 7.61 43.07 13.71
N VAL A 555 6.99 43.27 12.56
CA VAL A 555 5.72 42.61 12.19
C VAL A 555 5.94 41.75 10.96
N VAL A 556 5.37 40.54 10.93
CA VAL A 556 5.42 39.62 9.79
C VAL A 556 4.01 39.37 9.29
N ILE A 557 3.73 39.73 8.05
CA ILE A 557 2.50 39.41 7.34
C ILE A 557 2.70 38.08 6.62
N ALA A 558 2.06 37.02 7.13
CA ALA A 558 1.93 35.73 6.45
C ALA A 558 0.70 35.80 5.53
N GLY A 559 0.95 35.79 4.22
CA GLY A 559 -0.08 35.85 3.18
C GLY A 559 0.21 36.88 2.08
N GLY A 560 -0.19 36.53 0.85
CA GLY A 560 -0.17 37.43 -0.30
C GLY A 560 -1.15 38.60 -0.17
N THR A 561 -1.11 39.56 -1.10
CA THR A 561 -1.99 40.75 -1.05
C THR A 561 -3.49 40.45 -1.26
N ALA A 562 -3.82 39.24 -1.74
CA ALA A 562 -5.19 38.75 -1.82
C ALA A 562 -5.72 38.18 -0.48
N ALA A 563 -4.83 37.74 0.41
CA ALA A 563 -5.20 37.28 1.76
C ALA A 563 -5.33 38.47 2.73
N ILE A 564 -4.37 39.42 2.63
CA ILE A 564 -4.21 40.57 3.53
C ILE A 564 -3.84 41.80 2.70
N SER A 565 -4.64 42.86 2.72
CA SER A 565 -4.49 44.05 1.88
C SER A 565 -3.15 44.75 2.08
N SER A 566 -2.58 45.34 1.01
CA SER A 566 -1.31 46.09 1.11
C SER A 566 -1.43 47.42 1.87
N SER A 567 -2.63 47.85 2.23
CA SER A 567 -2.87 48.98 3.14
C SER A 567 -2.42 48.66 4.59
N VAL A 568 -2.32 47.38 4.97
CA VAL A 568 -1.85 46.96 6.30
C VAL A 568 -0.41 47.45 6.52
N GLU A 569 0.53 47.11 5.64
CA GLU A 569 1.92 47.58 5.73
C GLU A 569 2.11 49.05 5.32
N LYS A 570 1.40 49.53 4.28
CA LYS A 570 1.60 50.90 3.74
C LYS A 570 1.01 52.00 4.61
N THR A 571 -0.11 51.71 5.29
CA THR A 571 -0.93 52.71 5.98
C THR A 571 -1.13 52.34 7.45
N GLN A 572 -1.75 51.20 7.74
CA GLN A 572 -2.18 50.85 9.10
C GLN A 572 -1.00 50.69 10.07
N LEU A 573 0.08 50.05 9.62
CA LEU A 573 1.31 49.79 10.37
C LEU A 573 2.50 50.66 9.93
N LYS A 574 2.24 51.76 9.20
CA LYS A 574 3.26 52.73 8.78
C LYS A 574 4.14 53.14 9.97
N GLY A 575 5.46 53.10 9.76
CA GLY A 575 6.49 53.37 10.78
C GLY A 575 6.99 52.12 11.54
N MET A 576 6.37 50.95 11.37
CA MET A 576 6.89 49.69 11.92
C MET A 576 7.74 48.93 10.88
N LYS A 577 8.65 48.08 11.34
CA LYS A 577 9.44 47.18 10.47
C LYS A 577 8.57 45.99 10.05
N VAL A 578 7.86 46.12 8.94
CA VAL A 578 6.99 45.07 8.39
C VAL A 578 7.73 44.24 7.33
N VAL A 579 7.57 42.92 7.38
CA VAL A 579 7.98 41.97 6.34
C VAL A 579 6.72 41.24 5.86
N ARG A 580 6.55 41.05 4.55
CA ARG A 580 5.47 40.23 3.99
C ARG A 580 6.04 38.97 3.34
N LEU A 581 5.41 37.83 3.61
CA LEU A 581 5.78 36.50 3.12
C LEU A 581 4.53 35.91 2.45
N GLY A 582 4.57 35.72 1.13
CA GLY A 582 3.41 35.23 0.37
C GLY A 582 3.75 34.99 -1.08
N GLY A 583 3.17 33.92 -1.64
CA GLY A 583 3.29 33.53 -3.05
C GLY A 583 1.93 33.49 -3.77
N PRO A 584 1.87 32.90 -4.98
CA PRO A 584 0.62 32.78 -5.74
C PRO A 584 -0.40 31.82 -5.11
N THR A 585 0.03 30.77 -4.40
CA THR A 585 -0.85 29.88 -3.63
C THR A 585 -0.42 29.79 -2.16
N ALA A 586 -1.20 29.04 -1.37
CA ALA A 586 -0.85 28.64 -0.02
C ALA A 586 0.49 27.86 0.04
N TYR A 587 0.83 27.10 -1.00
CA TYR A 587 2.01 26.23 -1.02
C TYR A 587 3.31 27.02 -1.19
N GLU A 588 3.40 27.97 -2.13
CA GLU A 588 4.54 28.88 -2.20
C GLU A 588 4.61 29.81 -0.98
N THR A 589 3.46 30.17 -0.39
CA THR A 589 3.42 30.96 0.85
C THR A 589 4.03 30.15 2.01
N SER A 590 3.70 28.86 2.12
CA SER A 590 4.29 27.94 3.11
C SER A 590 5.80 27.75 2.92
N VAL A 591 6.27 27.61 1.67
CA VAL A 591 7.70 27.56 1.32
C VAL A 591 8.41 28.87 1.66
N ALA A 592 7.86 30.02 1.26
CA ALA A 592 8.44 31.34 1.54
C ALA A 592 8.50 31.67 3.03
N ILE A 593 7.51 31.22 3.81
CA ILE A 593 7.52 31.26 5.27
C ILE A 593 8.63 30.36 5.82
N SER A 594 8.72 29.11 5.36
CA SER A 594 9.71 28.16 5.83
C SER A 594 11.14 28.64 5.58
N GLU A 595 11.47 29.08 4.36
CA GLU A 595 12.77 29.69 4.02
C GLU A 595 13.10 30.90 4.92
N TRP A 596 12.13 31.79 5.16
CA TRP A 596 12.32 32.95 6.03
C TRP A 596 12.58 32.54 7.49
N CYS A 597 11.90 31.51 7.98
CA CYS A 597 12.08 30.92 9.31
C CYS A 597 13.47 30.29 9.47
N LEU A 598 14.00 29.60 8.45
CA LEU A 598 15.41 29.16 8.44
C LEU A 598 16.36 30.37 8.55
N GLY A 599 16.07 31.43 7.81
CA GLY A 599 16.73 32.73 7.94
C GLY A 599 16.54 33.45 9.30
N GLN A 600 15.70 32.92 10.20
CA GLN A 600 15.57 33.38 11.60
C GLN A 600 16.26 32.43 12.61
N GLY A 601 16.89 31.35 12.16
CA GLY A 601 17.53 30.34 13.03
C GLY A 601 16.65 29.13 13.38
N MET A 602 15.49 28.95 12.73
CA MET A 602 14.81 27.65 12.72
C MET A 602 15.55 26.66 11.80
N GLN A 603 15.17 25.39 11.88
CA GLN A 603 15.84 24.29 11.17
C GLN A 603 14.84 23.46 10.35
N VAL A 604 15.38 22.56 9.50
CA VAL A 604 14.62 21.46 8.89
C VAL A 604 14.85 20.11 9.59
N ALA A 605 15.72 20.09 10.61
CA ALA A 605 16.20 18.86 11.26
C ALA A 605 15.06 17.99 11.82
N ASP A 606 13.99 18.60 12.33
CA ASP A 606 12.77 17.94 12.80
C ASP A 606 11.53 18.51 12.10
N MET A 607 11.58 18.69 10.77
CA MET A 607 10.54 19.40 10.03
C MET A 607 9.18 18.67 10.02
N GLY A 608 8.12 19.47 10.11
CA GLY A 608 6.75 19.02 9.89
C GLY A 608 6.34 19.08 8.41
N ILE A 609 5.50 18.13 8.00
CA ILE A 609 4.88 18.10 6.68
C ILE A 609 3.39 17.81 6.89
N ALA A 610 2.51 18.67 6.38
CA ALA A 610 1.06 18.50 6.51
C ALA A 610 0.32 18.86 5.21
N THR A 611 -0.91 18.37 5.06
CA THR A 611 -1.73 18.69 3.87
C THR A 611 -2.20 20.14 3.88
N GLY A 612 -2.21 20.80 2.72
CA GLY A 612 -2.79 22.15 2.58
C GLY A 612 -4.32 22.18 2.51
N THR A 613 -4.96 21.00 2.38
CA THR A 613 -6.40 20.84 2.18
C THR A 613 -7.22 20.82 3.48
N SER A 614 -6.58 20.55 4.62
CA SER A 614 -7.22 20.51 5.95
C SER A 614 -6.29 21.07 7.04
N TYR A 615 -6.81 21.26 8.25
CA TYR A 615 -6.14 22.07 9.29
C TYR A 615 -5.75 21.31 10.56
N TYR A 616 -6.44 20.23 10.92
CA TYR A 616 -6.31 19.56 12.23
C TYR A 616 -4.87 19.10 12.55
N ASP A 617 -4.27 18.40 11.59
CA ASP A 617 -2.97 17.76 11.72
C ASP A 617 -1.83 18.80 11.71
N ALA A 618 -2.00 19.90 10.98
CA ALA A 618 -1.07 21.03 10.96
C ALA A 618 -1.15 21.89 12.24
N ILE A 619 -2.34 22.14 12.80
CA ILE A 619 -2.49 22.84 14.10
C ILE A 619 -1.71 22.10 15.18
N THR A 620 -1.96 20.80 15.31
CA THR A 620 -1.37 19.97 16.38
C THR A 620 0.11 19.70 16.13
N GLY A 621 0.48 19.39 14.89
CA GLY A 621 1.87 19.22 14.43
C GLY A 621 2.74 20.47 14.63
N SER A 622 2.18 21.68 14.52
CA SER A 622 2.94 22.93 14.68
C SER A 622 3.58 23.08 16.07
N ALA A 623 2.98 22.51 17.12
CA ALA A 623 3.54 22.51 18.47
C ALA A 623 4.75 21.55 18.60
N LEU A 624 4.75 20.41 17.92
CA LEU A 624 5.92 19.53 17.84
C LEU A 624 7.08 20.23 17.12
N CYS A 625 6.80 20.81 15.94
CA CYS A 625 7.80 21.47 15.10
C CYS A 625 8.42 22.67 15.84
N GLY A 626 7.58 23.55 16.40
CA GLY A 626 8.02 24.73 17.14
C GLY A 626 8.83 24.40 18.39
N LYS A 627 8.49 23.32 19.11
CA LYS A 627 9.26 22.83 20.26
C LYS A 627 10.63 22.28 19.86
N ARG A 628 10.76 21.71 18.66
CA ARG A 628 12.03 21.25 18.07
C ARG A 628 12.72 22.32 17.18
N ASN A 629 12.37 23.60 17.35
CA ASN A 629 12.89 24.74 16.57
C ASN A 629 12.89 24.50 15.04
N SER A 630 11.91 23.73 14.54
CA SER A 630 11.87 23.29 13.15
C SER A 630 10.60 23.77 12.44
N VAL A 631 10.70 23.94 11.12
CA VAL A 631 9.62 24.46 10.27
C VAL A 631 8.50 23.44 10.04
N LEU A 632 7.35 23.90 9.53
CA LEU A 632 6.28 23.05 9.00
C LEU A 632 5.94 23.55 7.59
N VAL A 633 5.99 22.66 6.60
CA VAL A 633 5.63 22.97 5.21
C VAL A 633 4.35 22.25 4.81
N LEU A 634 3.51 22.92 4.00
CA LEU A 634 2.28 22.37 3.46
C LEU A 634 2.50 21.71 2.10
N VAL A 635 1.90 20.54 1.88
CA VAL A 635 1.99 19.73 0.65
C VAL A 635 0.61 19.35 0.11
N ASP A 636 0.57 18.88 -1.13
CA ASP A 636 -0.61 18.42 -1.87
C ASP A 636 -0.23 17.24 -2.77
N ASP A 637 -1.07 16.21 -2.86
CA ASP A 637 -0.82 15.04 -3.73
C ASP A 637 -0.69 15.42 -5.22
N ASN A 638 -1.29 16.55 -5.64
CA ASN A 638 -1.34 17.01 -7.03
C ASN A 638 -0.52 18.29 -7.27
N TYR A 639 0.10 18.88 -6.23
CA TYR A 639 0.84 20.14 -6.34
C TYR A 639 2.22 20.06 -5.63
N PRO A 640 3.23 19.45 -6.28
CA PRO A 640 4.51 19.08 -5.66
C PRO A 640 5.45 20.26 -5.36
N VAL A 641 4.99 21.53 -5.43
CA VAL A 641 5.86 22.71 -5.27
C VAL A 641 6.67 22.68 -3.97
N ALA A 642 6.08 22.27 -2.85
CA ALA A 642 6.81 22.13 -1.58
C ALA A 642 7.76 20.92 -1.54
N LEU A 643 7.45 19.84 -2.25
CA LEU A 643 8.34 18.69 -2.42
C LEU A 643 9.59 19.08 -3.23
N ASP A 644 9.39 19.71 -4.38
CA ASP A 644 10.43 20.01 -5.35
C ASP A 644 11.31 21.18 -4.89
N SER A 645 10.70 22.27 -4.40
CA SER A 645 11.42 23.52 -4.11
C SER A 645 11.94 23.66 -2.67
N PHE A 646 11.42 22.86 -1.73
CA PHE A 646 11.80 22.95 -0.31
C PHE A 646 12.31 21.61 0.25
N ILE A 647 11.50 20.54 0.25
CA ILE A 647 11.89 19.24 0.85
C ILE A 647 13.15 18.69 0.16
N SER A 648 13.13 18.54 -1.16
CA SER A 648 14.27 18.04 -1.95
C SER A 648 15.51 18.94 -1.84
N LYS A 649 15.30 20.26 -1.66
CA LYS A 649 16.39 21.26 -1.55
C LYS A 649 17.14 21.15 -0.22
N HIS A 650 16.43 20.88 0.87
CA HIS A 650 17.00 20.87 2.24
C HIS A 650 17.22 19.46 2.80
N ALA A 651 16.92 18.41 2.03
CA ALA A 651 16.98 17.00 2.41
C ALA A 651 18.22 16.58 3.22
N SER A 652 19.41 17.03 2.82
CA SER A 652 20.69 16.72 3.48
C SER A 652 20.85 17.29 4.89
N SER A 653 19.92 18.13 5.33
CA SER A 653 19.86 18.71 6.68
C SER A 653 18.66 18.23 7.51
N VAL A 654 17.84 17.33 6.96
CA VAL A 654 16.69 16.73 7.67
C VAL A 654 17.16 15.50 8.44
N THR A 655 16.90 15.46 9.75
CA THR A 655 17.17 14.28 10.59
C THR A 655 15.90 13.44 10.76
N ASN A 656 14.75 14.11 10.91
CA ASN A 656 13.42 13.54 11.02
C ASN A 656 12.41 14.41 10.24
N ALA A 657 11.63 13.83 9.35
CA ALA A 657 10.50 14.47 8.69
C ALA A 657 9.18 13.89 9.26
N PHE A 658 8.43 14.71 10.00
CA PHE A 658 7.16 14.31 10.60
C PHE A 658 6.00 14.64 9.63
N VAL A 659 5.56 13.61 8.90
CA VAL A 659 4.37 13.70 8.05
C VAL A 659 3.14 13.49 8.93
N PHE A 660 2.36 14.55 9.11
CA PHE A 660 1.16 14.55 9.94
C PHE A 660 -0.05 14.10 9.12
N GLY A 661 -0.79 13.13 9.65
CA GLY A 661 -2.04 12.66 9.06
C GLY A 661 -1.94 11.33 8.30
N GLY A 662 -3.09 10.66 8.18
CA GLY A 662 -3.21 9.37 7.52
C GLY A 662 -3.17 9.44 5.99
N PRO A 663 -3.32 8.31 5.28
CA PRO A 663 -3.33 8.24 3.82
C PRO A 663 -4.40 9.12 3.13
N ALA A 664 -5.44 9.55 3.84
CA ALA A 664 -6.47 10.46 3.35
C ALA A 664 -6.12 11.96 3.46
N ALA A 665 -5.05 12.31 4.20
CA ALA A 665 -4.53 13.67 4.28
C ALA A 665 -3.33 13.87 3.33
N ILE A 666 -2.42 12.89 3.32
CA ILE A 666 -1.25 12.80 2.43
C ILE A 666 -1.19 11.36 1.96
N SER A 667 -1.33 11.11 0.66
CA SER A 667 -1.41 9.75 0.10
C SER A 667 -0.16 8.92 0.39
N ASN A 668 -0.25 7.60 0.20
CA ASN A 668 0.93 6.73 0.30
C ASN A 668 1.92 6.99 -0.84
N ASP A 669 1.45 7.42 -2.02
CA ASP A 669 2.31 7.83 -3.14
C ASP A 669 3.09 9.11 -2.83
N LEU A 670 2.43 10.18 -2.36
CA LEU A 670 3.13 11.40 -1.93
C LEU A 670 4.04 11.14 -0.72
N PHE A 671 3.63 10.32 0.26
CA PHE A 671 4.54 9.93 1.34
C PHE A 671 5.79 9.22 0.79
N SER A 672 5.63 8.31 -0.17
CA SER A 672 6.76 7.60 -0.80
C SER A 672 7.66 8.57 -1.58
N LYS A 673 7.09 9.55 -2.28
CA LYS A 673 7.82 10.63 -2.97
C LYS A 673 8.56 11.55 -1.98
N ILE A 674 7.96 11.89 -0.83
CA ILE A 674 8.64 12.59 0.28
C ILE A 674 9.83 11.76 0.78
N GLY A 675 9.64 10.45 0.98
CA GLY A 675 10.73 9.55 1.37
C GLY A 675 11.87 9.52 0.35
N ILE A 676 11.55 9.43 -0.95
CA ILE A 676 12.52 9.47 -2.05
C ILE A 676 13.27 10.81 -2.11
N ALA A 677 12.59 11.93 -1.85
CA ALA A 677 13.18 13.27 -1.82
C ALA A 677 14.11 13.53 -0.62
N LEU A 678 14.18 12.61 0.35
CA LEU A 678 14.99 12.71 1.57
C LEU A 678 16.20 11.74 1.59
N LEU A 679 16.62 11.22 0.42
CA LEU A 679 17.59 10.12 0.27
C LEU A 679 18.72 10.38 -0.73
#